data_AF-A0A926JD24-F1
#
_entry.id   AF-A0A926JD24-F1
#
_cell.length_a   1.000
_cell.length_b   1.000
_cell.length_c   1.000
_cell.angle_alpha   90.00
_cell.angle_beta   90.00
_cell.angle_gamma   90.00
#
_symmetry.space_group_name_H-M   'P 1'
#
loop_
_entity.id
_entity.type
_entity.pdbx_description
1 polymer ?
#
loop_
_entity_poly.entity_id
_entity_poly.type
_entity_poly.pdbx_seq_one_letter_code
_entity_poly.pdbx_strand_id
1 'polypeptide(L)'
;MVRTETGGLRWGDHVKQPGSDDSLFDHCPWLFGAQASAEQRAAQEQRQKRLLEAGDVRIGEGCFVAESAAVHPELLHLGDRSYIAAHAYVTGDVRTGGDCTVNPFTVVRGTVALGDGVRIGAHSSLLGFNHGSAPELPVHRQPVTSRGITVGDDVWIGSHVVVVDGVTIGDHCVIGAGAVVTKDLPAWTVAAGNPARRIRDRRDPRGTAAPDASRSPAATGSSLGTRASTATRSSPATGSPATGSSQPTRSSAATRSSPATQSSPAPRLTDELSAFAETARAQAAGLLDRCWLPEYGRYVDRPGAAPTVRAHCDAVEIAGLLLGQAPPQLPPAEHLARLRALQDPHTGLVPDYDEAPPPAPVALLPAEGAASYHVLCVGYALDLLGGSFAHPVHAVRTTTADRLVRRLAELPWRERAWHAGSWVDAWATAAHWNLRLGAEPAAPGAVEALFGWLHTHVDPWTGMWGSPTPDEGRLQMVNGYYRLTRGSFAQFALPVPYPERVVDTVLDHARDQRHFAPGRENACNVLDVVHPLWLCARQTGHRAEEARAWAATQLPAALRRWHPGEGFAFGPSPDGTGPGRLPGLQGTEMWLAIIWLLADLLGLSDALGYRPRGVHRPEAALDGGKPTSPGPG
;
A
#
# COMPACT_ATOMS: atom_id res chain seq x y z
N MET A 1 64.58 6.75 2.42
CA MET A 1 64.71 8.21 2.61
C MET A 1 64.13 8.87 1.37
N VAL A 2 63.31 9.92 1.40
CA VAL A 2 62.93 10.94 2.43
C VAL A 2 61.37 10.99 2.41
N ARG A 3 60.61 11.00 3.50
CA ARG A 3 60.13 12.19 4.28
C ARG A 3 59.77 13.40 3.40
N THR A 4 58.68 14.15 3.56
CA THR A 4 57.46 14.11 4.42
C THR A 4 56.27 14.57 3.52
N GLU A 5 55.03 14.91 3.90
CA GLU A 5 54.33 15.28 5.16
C GLU A 5 52.89 14.70 5.18
N THR A 6 52.08 15.08 6.16
CA THR A 6 50.64 14.75 6.28
C THR A 6 49.80 16.03 6.38
N GLY A 7 49.09 16.40 5.30
CA GLY A 7 48.18 17.55 5.27
C GLY A 7 46.72 17.12 5.48
N GLY A 8 46.17 17.34 6.68
CA GLY A 8 44.77 17.05 6.97
C GLY A 8 43.85 18.20 6.59
N LEU A 9 42.92 17.97 5.65
CA LEU A 9 41.84 18.92 5.34
C LEU A 9 40.85 18.97 6.51
N ARG A 10 40.92 20.05 7.30
CA ARG A 10 39.92 20.38 8.32
C ARG A 10 38.63 20.85 7.64
N TRP A 11 37.48 20.47 8.19
CA TRP A 11 36.20 21.08 7.80
C TRP A 11 36.04 22.42 8.51
N GLY A 12 36.64 23.47 7.93
CA GLY A 12 36.63 24.84 8.41
C GLY A 12 37.33 25.77 7.42
N ASP A 13 37.03 27.07 7.49
CA ASP A 13 37.75 28.17 6.80
C ASP A 13 37.84 28.04 5.26
N HIS A 14 36.91 28.52 4.43
CA HIS A 14 36.18 29.78 4.53
C HIS A 14 35.00 29.86 3.53
N VAL A 15 33.78 30.06 4.05
CA VAL A 15 32.74 30.83 3.36
C VAL A 15 32.45 32.05 4.24
N LYS A 16 32.63 33.27 3.72
CA LYS A 16 32.16 34.47 4.41
C LYS A 16 30.64 34.51 4.31
N GLN A 17 29.93 34.19 5.38
CA GLN A 17 28.48 34.38 5.43
C GLN A 17 28.13 35.82 5.83
N PRO A 18 27.14 36.46 5.19
CA PRO A 18 26.72 37.83 5.50
C PRO A 18 25.67 37.84 6.63
N GLY A 19 25.98 38.57 7.71
CA GLY A 19 25.08 38.73 8.86
C GLY A 19 25.15 37.57 9.86
N SER A 20 24.85 37.86 11.13
CA SER A 20 24.32 36.85 12.03
C SER A 20 22.88 36.56 11.60
N ASP A 21 22.52 35.28 11.46
CA ASP A 21 21.11 34.91 11.35
C ASP A 21 20.51 34.94 12.75
N ASP A 22 20.03 36.12 13.15
CA ASP A 22 19.45 36.36 14.46
C ASP A 22 18.17 35.51 14.69
N SER A 23 17.60 34.90 13.63
CA SER A 23 16.47 33.96 13.70
C SER A 23 16.87 32.53 14.05
N LEU A 24 18.17 32.20 14.12
CA LEU A 24 18.63 30.83 14.38
C LEU A 24 18.00 30.20 15.64
N PHE A 25 17.91 30.96 16.74
CA PHE A 25 17.35 30.45 18.00
C PHE A 25 15.82 30.43 18.03
N ASP A 26 15.14 31.23 17.20
CA ASP A 26 13.70 31.12 16.99
C ASP A 26 13.37 29.73 16.41
N HIS A 27 14.13 29.28 15.41
CA HIS A 27 13.95 27.96 14.79
C HIS A 27 14.59 26.80 15.58
N CYS A 28 15.69 27.05 16.29
CA CYS A 28 16.44 26.06 17.07
C CYS A 28 16.61 26.42 18.58
N PRO A 29 15.53 26.58 19.38
CA PRO A 29 15.63 27.03 20.78
C PRO A 29 16.54 26.18 21.67
N TRP A 30 16.63 24.87 21.40
CA TRP A 30 17.47 23.93 22.17
C TRP A 30 18.99 24.24 22.08
N LEU A 31 19.42 25.07 21.13
CA LEU A 31 20.81 25.54 21.04
C LEU A 31 21.07 26.79 21.91
N PHE A 32 20.04 27.56 22.25
CA PHE A 32 20.17 28.89 22.86
C PHE A 32 20.98 28.87 24.16
N GLY A 33 20.64 27.98 25.10
CA GLY A 33 21.30 27.88 26.40
C GLY A 33 22.82 27.71 26.29
N ALA A 34 23.29 26.93 25.31
CA ALA A 34 24.70 26.61 25.10
C ALA A 34 25.43 27.56 24.13
N GLN A 35 24.73 28.20 23.18
CA GLN A 35 25.36 28.90 22.06
C GLN A 35 25.05 30.40 21.95
N ALA A 36 24.01 30.91 22.64
CA ALA A 36 23.63 32.31 22.53
C ALA A 36 24.67 33.27 23.15
N SER A 37 24.91 34.39 22.46
CA SER A 37 25.76 35.49 22.94
C SER A 37 25.13 36.22 24.14
N ALA A 38 25.91 37.08 24.81
CA ALA A 38 25.39 37.93 25.89
C ALA A 38 24.29 38.90 25.40
N GLU A 39 24.41 39.39 24.16
CA GLU A 39 23.43 40.27 23.52
C GLU A 39 22.13 39.52 23.20
N GLN A 40 22.22 38.29 22.68
CA GLN A 40 21.06 37.43 22.41
C GLN A 40 20.36 36.99 23.70
N ARG A 41 21.09 36.86 24.82
CA ARG A 41 20.51 36.63 26.16
C ARG A 41 19.76 37.85 26.67
N ALA A 42 20.36 39.04 26.61
CA ALA A 42 19.68 40.28 26.96
C ALA A 42 18.43 40.56 26.09
N ALA A 43 18.47 40.22 24.79
CA ALA A 43 17.32 40.30 23.90
C ALA A 43 16.18 39.36 24.34
N GLN A 44 16.51 38.10 24.70
CA GLN A 44 15.54 37.12 25.17
C GLN A 44 14.92 37.50 26.52
N GLU A 45 15.72 37.99 27.47
CA GLU A 45 15.26 38.54 28.74
C GLU A 45 14.28 39.70 28.51
N GLN A 46 14.62 40.61 27.59
CA GLN A 46 13.76 41.75 27.25
C GLN A 46 12.49 41.32 26.48
N ARG A 47 12.51 40.24 25.69
CA ARG A 47 11.31 39.62 25.09
C ARG A 47 10.41 39.00 26.16
N GLN A 48 10.98 38.25 27.11
CA GLN A 48 10.23 37.67 28.24
C GLN A 48 9.61 38.76 29.12
N LYS A 49 10.35 39.82 29.43
CA LYS A 49 9.81 40.98 30.16
C LYS A 49 8.60 41.62 29.48
N ARG A 50 8.62 41.81 28.15
CA ARG A 50 7.45 42.33 27.40
C ARG A 50 6.22 41.43 27.50
N LEU A 51 6.39 40.11 27.70
CA LEU A 51 5.30 39.16 27.89
C LEU A 51 4.77 39.18 29.33
N LEU A 52 5.66 39.30 30.34
CA LEU A 52 5.29 39.49 31.75
C LEU A 52 4.49 40.80 31.97
N GLU A 53 4.74 41.82 31.15
CA GLU A 53 4.02 43.10 31.16
C GLU A 53 2.63 43.05 30.45
N ALA A 54 2.26 41.92 29.83
CA ALA A 54 1.09 41.83 28.95
C ALA A 54 -0.16 41.10 29.51
N GLY A 55 -0.06 40.38 30.63
CA GLY A 55 -1.17 39.59 31.21
C GLY A 55 -0.76 38.78 32.44
N ASP A 56 -1.56 37.78 32.87
CA ASP A 56 -1.12 36.80 33.89
C ASP A 56 -0.15 35.79 33.24
N VAL A 57 1.09 36.25 33.04
CA VAL A 57 2.17 35.50 32.41
C VAL A 57 3.24 35.19 33.45
N ARG A 58 3.69 33.93 33.49
CA ARG A 58 4.74 33.43 34.38
C ARG A 58 5.66 32.52 33.59
N ILE A 59 6.96 32.76 33.69
CA ILE A 59 8.00 32.11 32.90
C ILE A 59 9.06 31.59 33.87
N GLY A 60 9.32 30.28 33.83
CA GLY A 60 10.30 29.60 34.68
C GLY A 60 11.75 29.80 34.25
N GLU A 61 12.69 29.27 35.04
CA GLU A 61 14.12 29.43 34.79
C GLU A 61 14.54 28.75 33.48
N GLY A 62 15.39 29.41 32.68
CA GLY A 62 15.97 28.83 31.47
C GLY A 62 15.00 28.63 30.31
N CYS A 63 13.80 29.22 30.35
CA CYS A 63 12.85 29.15 29.23
C CYS A 63 13.31 29.97 28.00
N PHE A 64 12.78 29.64 26.83
CA PHE A 64 12.94 30.43 25.60
C PHE A 64 11.60 30.70 24.92
N VAL A 65 11.39 31.92 24.42
CA VAL A 65 10.19 32.31 23.66
C VAL A 65 10.62 33.12 22.46
N ALA A 66 10.54 32.50 21.28
CA ALA A 66 10.90 33.05 19.98
C ALA A 66 10.24 34.42 19.73
N GLU A 67 10.96 35.35 19.10
CA GLU A 67 10.44 36.69 18.80
C GLU A 67 9.32 36.62 17.73
N SER A 68 9.48 35.73 16.75
CA SER A 68 8.52 35.47 15.67
C SER A 68 7.29 34.64 16.08
N ALA A 69 7.22 34.18 17.33
CA ALA A 69 6.02 33.52 17.87
C ALA A 69 4.93 34.54 18.23
N ALA A 70 3.69 34.22 17.88
CA ALA A 70 2.50 35.02 18.17
C ALA A 70 1.89 34.56 19.51
N VAL A 71 2.33 35.19 20.61
CA VAL A 71 1.95 34.82 21.98
C VAL A 71 0.98 35.87 22.52
N HIS A 72 -0.32 35.53 22.55
CA HIS A 72 -1.41 36.38 23.05
C HIS A 72 -2.34 35.59 24.01
N PRO A 73 -1.82 35.14 25.16
CA PRO A 73 -2.58 34.42 26.17
C PRO A 73 -3.52 35.32 26.96
N GLU A 74 -4.53 34.72 27.58
CA GLU A 74 -5.28 35.29 28.71
C GLU A 74 -4.53 34.96 30.02
N LEU A 75 -3.98 33.74 30.11
CA LEU A 75 -3.05 33.30 31.14
C LEU A 75 -1.99 32.39 30.50
N LEU A 76 -0.71 32.61 30.81
CA LEU A 76 0.38 31.73 30.37
C LEU A 76 1.29 31.36 31.54
N HIS A 77 1.28 30.09 31.93
CA HIS A 77 2.34 29.52 32.78
C HIS A 77 3.25 28.66 31.92
N LEU A 78 4.53 29.05 31.81
CA LEU A 78 5.57 28.30 31.12
C LEU A 78 6.58 27.82 32.16
N GLY A 79 6.56 26.52 32.50
CA GLY A 79 7.46 25.93 33.50
C GLY A 79 8.93 25.91 33.06
N ASP A 80 9.87 25.79 34.00
CA ASP A 80 11.33 25.86 33.77
C ASP A 80 11.82 25.08 32.55
N ARG A 81 12.84 25.58 31.85
CA ARG A 81 13.50 24.94 30.69
C ARG A 81 12.60 24.68 29.49
N SER A 82 11.37 25.18 29.49
CA SER A 82 10.43 25.03 28.38
C SER A 82 10.66 26.04 27.25
N TYR A 83 10.23 25.74 26.03
CA TYR A 83 10.30 26.70 24.93
C TYR A 83 9.08 26.80 24.01
N ILE A 84 8.90 27.99 23.45
CA ILE A 84 7.99 28.32 22.35
C ILE A 84 8.84 28.78 21.15
N ALA A 85 8.78 28.04 20.05
CA ALA A 85 9.61 28.24 18.86
C ALA A 85 8.93 29.08 17.75
N ALA A 86 9.66 29.32 16.67
CA ALA A 86 9.30 30.19 15.55
C ALA A 86 7.87 30.01 15.04
N HIS A 87 7.15 31.12 14.87
CA HIS A 87 5.80 31.16 14.30
C HIS A 87 4.74 30.29 15.02
N ALA A 88 5.01 29.81 16.24
CA ALA A 88 3.97 29.20 17.07
C ALA A 88 2.91 30.25 17.45
N TYR A 89 1.64 29.84 17.55
CA TYR A 89 0.52 30.72 17.89
C TYR A 89 -0.17 30.23 19.16
N VAL A 90 -0.10 31.02 20.23
CA VAL A 90 -0.49 30.63 21.60
C VAL A 90 -1.49 31.62 22.19
N THR A 91 -2.72 31.20 22.48
CA THR A 91 -3.80 32.08 23.00
C THR A 91 -4.76 31.38 23.97
N GLY A 92 -5.30 32.10 24.96
CA GLY A 92 -6.21 31.56 25.99
C GLY A 92 -5.49 31.24 27.31
N ASP A 93 -5.97 30.25 28.06
CA ASP A 93 -5.36 29.78 29.31
C ASP A 93 -4.45 28.57 28.99
N VAL A 94 -3.15 28.81 28.95
CA VAL A 94 -2.14 27.81 28.58
C VAL A 94 -1.15 27.61 29.73
N ARG A 95 -1.02 26.37 30.20
CA ARG A 95 -0.16 26.02 31.34
C ARG A 95 0.73 24.84 30.98
N THR A 96 2.03 24.93 31.27
CA THR A 96 2.98 23.83 31.09
C THR A 96 3.69 23.52 32.39
N GLY A 97 3.99 22.24 32.59
CA GLY A 97 5.08 21.80 33.46
C GLY A 97 6.45 22.16 32.87
N GLY A 98 7.50 21.64 33.50
CA GLY A 98 8.89 21.83 33.13
C GLY A 98 9.30 21.12 31.82
N ASP A 99 10.41 21.60 31.28
CA ASP A 99 11.10 21.15 30.06
C ASP A 99 10.27 21.19 28.77
N CYS A 100 9.00 21.63 28.78
CA CYS A 100 8.01 21.53 27.70
C CYS A 100 8.43 22.14 26.36
N THR A 101 8.06 21.52 25.24
CA THR A 101 8.41 22.06 23.90
C THR A 101 7.21 22.32 23.01
N VAL A 102 7.13 23.54 22.48
CA VAL A 102 6.18 23.97 21.45
C VAL A 102 7.01 24.31 20.20
N ASN A 103 7.19 23.33 19.31
CA ASN A 103 8.03 23.46 18.11
C ASN A 103 7.38 24.34 17.02
N PRO A 104 8.12 24.74 15.96
CA PRO A 104 7.67 25.76 15.02
C PRO A 104 6.30 25.51 14.38
N PHE A 105 5.59 26.60 14.10
CA PHE A 105 4.23 26.62 13.52
C PHE A 105 3.16 25.85 14.32
N THR A 106 3.42 25.49 15.59
CA THR A 106 2.42 24.83 16.45
C THR A 106 1.38 25.84 16.92
N VAL A 107 0.11 25.42 16.91
CA VAL A 107 -1.04 26.21 17.38
C VAL A 107 -1.53 25.65 18.71
N VAL A 108 -1.57 26.47 19.77
CA VAL A 108 -2.09 26.09 21.10
C VAL A 108 -3.13 27.12 21.52
N ARG A 109 -4.41 26.73 21.57
CA ARG A 109 -5.51 27.69 21.75
C ARG A 109 -6.61 27.19 22.67
N GLY A 110 -7.21 28.09 23.45
CA GLY A 110 -8.29 27.78 24.40
C GLY A 110 -7.71 27.45 25.77
N THR A 111 -8.33 26.52 26.49
CA THR A 111 -7.81 26.03 27.78
C THR A 111 -6.94 24.79 27.57
N VAL A 112 -5.64 24.87 27.83
CA VAL A 112 -4.70 23.75 27.61
C VAL A 112 -3.72 23.63 28.79
N ALA A 113 -3.74 22.48 29.47
CA ALA A 113 -2.79 22.12 30.51
C ALA A 113 -1.88 20.96 30.04
N LEU A 114 -0.57 21.14 30.19
CA LEU A 114 0.47 20.16 29.90
C LEU A 114 1.26 19.86 31.19
N GLY A 115 1.57 18.59 31.45
CA GLY A 115 2.47 18.15 32.52
C GLY A 115 3.95 18.44 32.24
N ASP A 116 4.82 17.79 33.00
CA ASP A 116 6.27 17.87 32.80
C ASP A 116 6.71 17.03 31.58
N GLY A 117 7.73 17.47 30.85
CA GLY A 117 8.35 16.65 29.81
C GLY A 117 7.52 16.46 28.52
N VAL A 118 6.40 17.19 28.34
CA VAL A 118 5.60 17.09 27.10
C VAL A 118 6.37 17.62 25.88
N ARG A 119 6.52 16.81 24.82
CA ARG A 119 7.14 17.20 23.54
C ARG A 119 6.05 17.45 22.49
N ILE A 120 5.92 18.64 21.91
CA ILE A 120 4.98 18.89 20.80
C ILE A 120 5.74 19.12 19.50
N GLY A 121 5.55 18.24 18.51
CA GLY A 121 6.14 18.33 17.18
C GLY A 121 5.55 19.47 16.33
N ALA A 122 6.33 19.95 15.35
CA ALA A 122 6.00 21.11 14.53
C ALA A 122 4.65 20.97 13.80
N HIS A 123 4.02 22.10 13.47
CA HIS A 123 2.71 22.18 12.80
C HIS A 123 1.55 21.46 13.50
N SER A 124 1.67 21.12 14.79
CA SER A 124 0.58 20.51 15.56
C SER A 124 -0.46 21.55 15.99
N SER A 125 -1.67 21.12 16.35
CA SER A 125 -2.77 22.00 16.79
C SER A 125 -3.50 21.43 18.00
N LEU A 126 -3.31 22.06 19.16
CA LEU A 126 -4.04 21.75 20.41
C LEU A 126 -5.14 22.81 20.58
N LEU A 127 -6.39 22.39 20.40
CA LEU A 127 -7.56 23.28 20.37
C LEU A 127 -8.50 22.99 21.55
N GLY A 128 -8.17 23.54 22.72
CA GLY A 128 -8.98 23.48 23.95
C GLY A 128 -10.22 24.38 23.92
N PHE A 129 -10.87 24.46 22.76
CA PHE A 129 -12.18 25.04 22.53
C PHE A 129 -12.75 24.46 21.22
N ASN A 130 -14.07 24.45 21.05
CA ASN A 130 -14.73 24.01 19.82
C ASN A 130 -16.05 24.77 19.58
N HIS A 131 -16.54 24.75 18.35
CA HIS A 131 -17.85 25.30 18.00
C HIS A 131 -18.93 24.21 18.00
N GLY A 132 -20.17 24.60 18.31
CA GLY A 132 -21.34 23.76 18.07
C GLY A 132 -21.56 23.45 16.57
N SER A 133 -22.43 22.48 16.29
CA SER A 133 -22.80 22.07 14.93
C SER A 133 -24.30 21.75 14.79
N ALA A 134 -25.14 22.33 15.66
CA ALA A 134 -26.58 22.11 15.68
C ALA A 134 -27.25 22.67 14.40
N PRO A 135 -27.99 21.87 13.61
CA PRO A 135 -28.43 22.26 12.26
C PRO A 135 -29.42 23.44 12.24
N GLU A 136 -29.99 23.81 13.38
CA GLU A 136 -30.90 24.95 13.58
C GLU A 136 -30.19 26.31 13.52
N LEU A 137 -28.85 26.35 13.61
CA LEU A 137 -28.05 27.57 13.59
C LEU A 137 -26.99 27.56 12.48
N PRO A 138 -26.82 28.64 11.70
CA PRO A 138 -25.69 28.79 10.78
C PRO A 138 -24.35 28.65 11.52
N VAL A 139 -23.36 28.00 10.91
CA VAL A 139 -22.06 27.67 11.54
C VAL A 139 -21.40 28.89 12.21
N HIS A 140 -21.47 30.06 11.58
CA HIS A 140 -20.89 31.31 12.10
C HIS A 140 -21.61 31.89 13.36
N ARG A 141 -22.73 31.29 13.79
CA ARG A 141 -23.50 31.66 15.00
C ARG A 141 -23.51 30.54 16.05
N GLN A 142 -22.78 29.45 15.81
CA GLN A 142 -22.72 28.33 16.75
C GLN A 142 -22.03 28.77 18.06
N PRO A 143 -22.54 28.37 19.23
CA PRO A 143 -21.91 28.68 20.50
C PRO A 143 -20.51 28.05 20.57
N VAL A 144 -19.59 28.73 21.24
CA VAL A 144 -18.28 28.17 21.59
C VAL A 144 -18.42 27.37 22.88
N THR A 145 -17.78 26.20 22.89
CA THR A 145 -17.58 25.36 24.07
C THR A 145 -16.09 25.33 24.41
N SER A 146 -15.74 25.37 25.69
CA SER A 146 -14.40 25.10 26.18
C SER A 146 -14.52 24.11 27.33
N ARG A 147 -14.13 22.86 27.07
CA ARG A 147 -13.90 21.79 28.05
C ARG A 147 -12.40 21.66 28.35
N GLY A 148 -11.56 22.18 27.45
CA GLY A 148 -10.11 22.23 27.57
C GLY A 148 -9.41 20.93 27.18
N ILE A 149 -8.09 20.96 27.11
CA ILE A 149 -7.24 19.79 26.88
C ILE A 149 -6.33 19.60 28.09
N THR A 150 -6.15 18.35 28.51
CA THR A 150 -5.19 17.96 29.55
C THR A 150 -4.22 16.93 28.98
N VAL A 151 -2.92 17.17 29.15
CA VAL A 151 -1.85 16.26 28.76
C VAL A 151 -0.99 15.98 29.99
N GLY A 152 -0.80 14.70 30.33
CA GLY A 152 0.04 14.25 31.44
C GLY A 152 1.54 14.32 31.15
N ASP A 153 2.34 13.70 32.02
CA ASP A 153 3.80 13.82 31.99
C ASP A 153 4.46 12.94 30.90
N ASP A 154 5.64 13.31 30.40
CA ASP A 154 6.44 12.53 29.42
C ASP A 154 5.66 12.09 28.15
N VAL A 155 4.72 12.93 27.70
CA VAL A 155 3.96 12.70 26.47
C VAL A 155 4.69 13.24 25.24
N TRP A 156 4.86 12.40 24.21
CA TRP A 156 5.31 12.85 22.89
C TRP A 156 4.15 12.98 21.92
N ILE A 157 3.89 14.21 21.47
CA ILE A 157 3.00 14.55 20.36
C ILE A 157 3.85 14.73 19.09
N GLY A 158 3.68 13.88 18.09
CA GLY A 158 4.35 13.98 16.79
C GLY A 158 3.92 15.20 15.97
N SER A 159 4.65 15.51 14.90
CA SER A 159 4.35 16.65 14.03
C SER A 159 3.00 16.50 13.30
N HIS A 160 2.36 17.62 12.96
CA HIS A 160 1.03 17.68 12.33
C HIS A 160 -0.10 16.95 13.09
N VAL A 161 0.02 16.77 14.41
CA VAL A 161 -1.06 16.19 15.23
C VAL A 161 -2.10 17.24 15.58
N VAL A 162 -3.38 16.89 15.50
CA VAL A 162 -4.49 17.70 16.01
C VAL A 162 -5.05 17.05 17.28
N VAL A 163 -5.24 17.84 18.33
CA VAL A 163 -5.95 17.43 19.56
C VAL A 163 -7.14 18.38 19.73
N VAL A 164 -8.34 17.83 19.85
CA VAL A 164 -9.58 18.61 19.97
C VAL A 164 -10.00 18.83 21.43
N ASP A 165 -10.88 19.80 21.64
CA ASP A 165 -11.47 20.14 22.94
C ASP A 165 -12.01 18.93 23.70
N GLY A 166 -11.81 18.94 25.02
CA GLY A 166 -12.31 17.94 25.97
C GLY A 166 -11.66 16.58 25.82
N VAL A 167 -10.35 16.55 25.55
CA VAL A 167 -9.52 15.35 25.47
C VAL A 167 -8.47 15.36 26.59
N THR A 168 -8.37 14.23 27.29
CA THR A 168 -7.32 13.91 28.25
C THR A 168 -6.34 12.91 27.64
N ILE A 169 -5.06 13.28 27.53
CA ILE A 169 -3.96 12.38 27.15
C ILE A 169 -3.18 12.06 28.42
N GLY A 170 -3.25 10.82 28.89
CA GLY A 170 -2.53 10.39 30.10
C GLY A 170 -1.02 10.29 29.91
N ASP A 171 -0.32 10.10 31.03
CA ASP A 171 1.14 10.11 31.12
C ASP A 171 1.82 9.12 30.16
N HIS A 172 3.04 9.42 29.76
CA HIS A 172 3.89 8.59 28.91
C HIS A 172 3.31 8.23 27.53
N CYS A 173 2.24 8.89 27.05
CA CYS A 173 1.68 8.61 25.72
C CYS A 173 2.63 8.98 24.57
N VAL A 174 2.47 8.32 23.43
CA VAL A 174 3.15 8.66 22.16
C VAL A 174 2.12 8.76 21.05
N ILE A 175 1.98 9.93 20.46
CA ILE A 175 1.03 10.22 19.38
C ILE A 175 1.81 10.33 18.07
N GLY A 176 1.55 9.40 17.15
CA GLY A 176 2.17 9.38 15.83
C GLY A 176 1.80 10.62 15.00
N ALA A 177 2.71 11.05 14.13
CA ALA A 177 2.54 12.22 13.28
C ALA A 177 1.26 12.14 12.42
N GLY A 178 0.64 13.29 12.15
CA GLY A 178 -0.60 13.39 11.36
C GLY A 178 -1.87 12.84 12.01
N ALA A 179 -1.83 12.46 13.29
CA ALA A 179 -2.99 11.91 14.00
C ALA A 179 -4.00 13.00 14.43
N VAL A 180 -5.28 12.63 14.56
CA VAL A 180 -6.34 13.52 15.04
C VAL A 180 -7.01 12.92 16.28
N VAL A 181 -6.56 13.37 17.46
CA VAL A 181 -7.01 12.85 18.76
C VAL A 181 -8.37 13.47 19.11
N THR A 182 -9.40 12.61 19.14
CA THR A 182 -10.82 12.99 19.33
C THR A 182 -11.46 12.35 20.57
N LYS A 183 -10.68 11.60 21.35
CA LYS A 183 -11.08 10.88 22.57
C LYS A 183 -9.88 10.75 23.49
N ASP A 184 -10.16 10.57 24.78
CA ASP A 184 -9.14 10.35 25.81
C ASP A 184 -8.23 9.14 25.49
N LEU A 185 -6.96 9.27 25.88
CA LEU A 185 -5.95 8.24 25.71
C LEU A 185 -5.39 7.85 27.10
N PRO A 186 -5.59 6.61 27.58
CA PRO A 186 -5.03 6.15 28.84
C PRO A 186 -3.50 6.21 28.84
N ALA A 187 -2.90 6.44 30.01
CA ALA A 187 -1.44 6.49 30.17
C ALA A 187 -0.71 5.28 29.54
N TRP A 188 0.50 5.52 29.04
CA TRP A 188 1.33 4.61 28.25
C TRP A 188 0.74 4.19 26.90
N THR A 189 -0.25 4.91 26.36
CA THR A 189 -0.81 4.60 25.04
C THR A 189 0.09 5.10 23.91
N VAL A 190 0.40 4.21 22.96
CA VAL A 190 0.89 4.61 21.62
C VAL A 190 -0.31 4.65 20.68
N ALA A 191 -0.57 5.78 20.02
CA ALA A 191 -1.72 5.97 19.13
C ALA A 191 -1.36 6.75 17.86
N ALA A 192 -2.08 6.51 16.75
CA ALA A 192 -1.96 7.30 15.52
C ALA A 192 -3.24 7.27 14.68
N GLY A 193 -3.25 7.99 13.55
CA GLY A 193 -4.34 8.00 12.56
C GLY A 193 -5.39 9.09 12.78
N ASN A 194 -6.30 9.22 11.81
CA ASN A 194 -7.40 10.18 11.83
C ASN A 194 -8.76 9.45 11.69
N PRO A 195 -9.64 9.48 12.70
CA PRO A 195 -9.37 9.84 14.10
C PRO A 195 -8.48 8.82 14.81
N ALA A 196 -7.69 9.27 15.78
CA ALA A 196 -6.62 8.48 16.41
C ALA A 196 -7.12 7.18 17.07
N ARG A 197 -6.31 6.14 17.01
CA ARG A 197 -6.54 4.82 17.63
C ARG A 197 -5.29 4.33 18.35
N ARG A 198 -5.49 3.68 19.51
CA ARG A 198 -4.43 2.98 20.24
C ARG A 198 -3.90 1.83 19.39
N ILE A 199 -2.60 1.87 19.09
CA ILE A 199 -1.83 0.82 18.43
C ILE A 199 -1.35 -0.20 19.47
N ARG A 200 -0.70 0.28 20.55
CA ARG A 200 -0.08 -0.57 21.58
C ARG A 200 0.10 0.15 22.92
N ASP A 201 0.65 -0.57 23.89
CA ASP A 201 1.27 0.02 25.09
C ASP A 201 2.72 0.44 24.79
N ARG A 202 3.19 1.54 25.37
CA ARG A 202 4.58 2.02 25.26
C ARG A 202 5.53 1.08 26.02
N ARG A 203 5.09 0.49 27.13
CA ARG A 203 5.87 -0.41 28.00
C ARG A 203 6.07 -1.82 27.43
N ASP A 204 5.35 -2.16 26.36
CA ASP A 204 5.51 -3.46 25.70
C ASP A 204 6.92 -3.55 25.08
N PRO A 205 7.81 -4.43 25.58
CA PRO A 205 9.20 -4.49 25.13
C PRO A 205 9.32 -4.95 23.66
N ARG A 206 8.25 -5.53 23.09
CA ARG A 206 8.16 -5.86 21.66
C ARG A 206 8.11 -4.61 20.77
N GLY A 207 7.90 -3.43 21.36
CA GLY A 207 7.93 -2.12 20.69
C GLY A 207 9.03 -1.18 21.18
N THR A 208 10.02 -1.65 21.94
CA THR A 208 11.21 -0.85 22.30
C THR A 208 12.46 -1.25 21.51
N ALA A 209 12.39 -2.31 20.71
CA ALA A 209 13.36 -2.56 19.66
C ALA A 209 13.12 -1.60 18.47
N ALA A 210 14.20 -1.19 17.79
CA ALA A 210 14.08 -0.82 16.38
C ALA A 210 13.51 -2.04 15.61
N PRO A 211 12.69 -1.85 14.56
CA PRO A 211 11.81 -2.90 14.05
C PRO A 211 12.55 -4.09 13.43
N ASP A 212 12.83 -5.11 14.24
CA ASP A 212 13.09 -6.48 13.79
C ASP A 212 11.78 -7.07 13.25
N ALA A 213 11.67 -7.13 11.92
CA ALA A 213 10.47 -7.56 11.20
C ALA A 213 10.23 -9.08 11.24
N SER A 214 10.68 -9.81 12.27
CA SER A 214 10.76 -11.28 12.23
C SER A 214 10.18 -12.07 13.44
N ARG A 215 9.12 -11.59 14.11
CA ARG A 215 8.23 -12.44 14.94
C ARG A 215 6.78 -11.94 15.06
N SER A 216 5.83 -12.70 14.50
CA SER A 216 4.44 -12.75 14.99
C SER A 216 4.29 -13.94 15.95
N PRO A 217 3.71 -13.77 17.15
CA PRO A 217 3.41 -14.89 18.05
C PRO A 217 2.14 -15.63 17.58
N ALA A 218 2.26 -16.91 17.25
CA ALA A 218 1.12 -17.74 16.87
C ALA A 218 0.15 -17.97 18.04
N ALA A 219 -1.15 -17.98 17.76
CA ALA A 219 -2.17 -18.32 18.74
C ALA A 219 -2.11 -19.82 19.08
N THR A 220 -1.63 -20.15 20.28
CA THR A 220 -1.68 -21.52 20.81
C THR A 220 -2.93 -21.69 21.66
N GLY A 221 -3.86 -22.53 21.17
CA GLY A 221 -5.04 -22.90 21.94
C GLY A 221 -4.67 -23.81 23.11
N SER A 222 -5.11 -23.45 24.31
CA SER A 222 -5.04 -24.33 25.48
C SER A 222 -6.46 -24.65 25.95
N SER A 223 -6.73 -25.94 26.14
CA SER A 223 -8.02 -26.44 26.63
C SER A 223 -7.97 -26.63 28.15
N LEU A 224 -9.10 -26.46 28.84
CA LEU A 224 -9.56 -27.38 29.89
C LEU A 224 -10.88 -26.93 30.57
N GLY A 225 -11.78 -27.91 30.76
CA GLY A 225 -12.44 -28.14 32.06
C GLY A 225 -13.53 -27.17 32.53
N THR A 226 -14.77 -27.34 32.05
CA THR A 226 -15.97 -26.89 32.79
C THR A 226 -16.43 -28.00 33.74
N ARG A 227 -16.56 -27.70 35.04
CA ARG A 227 -17.20 -28.60 36.03
C ARG A 227 -18.40 -27.92 36.69
N ALA A 228 -19.45 -28.71 36.89
CA ALA A 228 -20.81 -28.31 37.24
C ALA A 228 -20.99 -27.44 38.50
N SER A 229 -22.08 -26.66 38.52
CA SER A 229 -23.02 -26.69 39.65
C SER A 229 -24.46 -26.34 39.21
N THR A 230 -25.43 -26.87 39.95
CA THR A 230 -26.87 -26.86 39.65
C THR A 230 -27.63 -25.67 40.26
N ALA A 231 -28.66 -25.18 39.58
CA ALA A 231 -29.84 -24.57 40.23
C ALA A 231 -31.11 -24.79 39.38
N THR A 232 -32.22 -25.20 40.01
CA THR A 232 -33.49 -25.53 39.33
C THR A 232 -34.67 -24.76 39.92
N ARG A 233 -35.54 -24.21 39.05
CA ARG A 233 -37.00 -23.92 39.24
C ARG A 233 -37.52 -23.33 37.91
N SER A 234 -38.33 -24.03 37.11
CA SER A 234 -39.75 -24.38 37.28
C SER A 234 -40.73 -23.22 36.98
N SER A 235 -41.51 -23.37 35.91
CA SER A 235 -42.66 -22.52 35.56
C SER A 235 -43.81 -22.64 36.61
N PRO A 236 -44.85 -21.81 36.49
CA PRO A 236 -46.06 -22.33 35.82
C PRO A 236 -46.70 -21.33 34.84
N ALA A 237 -47.72 -21.79 34.12
CA ALA A 237 -48.60 -20.99 33.26
C ALA A 237 -50.06 -21.13 33.72
N THR A 238 -50.89 -20.11 33.48
CA THR A 238 -52.39 -20.16 33.39
C THR A 238 -52.93 -18.77 33.04
N GLY A 239 -54.05 -18.68 32.30
CA GLY A 239 -54.87 -17.45 32.24
C GLY A 239 -55.44 -17.07 30.86
N SER A 240 -56.76 -17.04 30.76
CA SER A 240 -57.59 -16.49 29.66
C SER A 240 -58.91 -15.98 30.30
N PRO A 241 -59.92 -15.39 29.61
CA PRO A 241 -60.08 -15.13 28.17
C PRO A 241 -60.64 -13.71 27.82
N ALA A 242 -61.14 -13.58 26.59
CA ALA A 242 -61.48 -12.40 25.78
C ALA A 242 -62.71 -11.53 26.12
N THR A 243 -62.67 -10.29 25.61
CA THR A 243 -63.77 -9.39 25.14
C THR A 243 -63.20 -8.39 24.11
N GLY A 244 -63.91 -7.77 23.14
CA GLY A 244 -65.28 -7.96 22.64
C GLY A 244 -65.83 -6.68 21.94
N SER A 245 -66.41 -6.80 20.72
CA SER A 245 -67.04 -5.70 19.91
C SER A 245 -66.06 -4.65 19.32
N SER A 246 -66.25 -4.00 18.15
CA SER A 246 -67.16 -4.15 16.98
C SER A 246 -66.58 -3.48 15.70
N GLN A 247 -67.09 -3.85 14.51
CA GLN A 247 -66.77 -3.35 13.15
C GLN A 247 -67.23 -1.90 12.86
N PRO A 248 -66.96 -1.28 11.67
CA PRO A 248 -66.25 -1.73 10.44
C PRO A 248 -65.01 -0.81 10.11
N THR A 249 -64.43 -0.57 8.91
CA THR A 249 -64.73 -0.78 7.46
C THR A 249 -63.47 -0.96 6.57
N ARG A 250 -63.63 -1.70 5.44
CA ARG A 250 -62.98 -1.55 4.11
C ARG A 250 -61.49 -1.13 3.98
N SER A 251 -60.65 -2.05 3.51
CA SER A 251 -60.07 -1.97 2.14
C SER A 251 -59.56 -3.36 1.68
N SER A 252 -59.18 -3.50 0.40
CA SER A 252 -58.91 -4.79 -0.26
C SER A 252 -57.56 -5.42 0.09
N ALA A 253 -57.56 -6.74 0.31
CA ALA A 253 -56.35 -7.58 0.25
C ALA A 253 -56.37 -8.42 -1.03
N ALA A 254 -55.31 -8.32 -1.85
CA ALA A 254 -55.06 -9.23 -2.96
C ALA A 254 -54.16 -10.39 -2.50
N THR A 255 -54.41 -11.59 -3.01
CA THR A 255 -53.78 -12.84 -2.55
C THR A 255 -52.28 -12.85 -2.80
N ARG A 256 -51.47 -13.02 -1.74
CA ARG A 256 -50.04 -13.32 -1.88
C ARG A 256 -49.87 -14.82 -2.12
N SER A 257 -49.39 -15.20 -3.30
CA SER A 257 -48.73 -16.49 -3.48
C SER A 257 -47.37 -16.47 -2.78
N SER A 258 -46.98 -17.59 -2.17
CA SER A 258 -45.65 -17.74 -1.57
C SER A 258 -44.59 -17.84 -2.66
N PRO A 259 -43.53 -17.01 -2.67
CA PRO A 259 -42.31 -17.35 -3.38
C PRO A 259 -41.66 -18.55 -2.68
N ALA A 260 -41.17 -19.52 -3.45
CA ALA A 260 -40.32 -20.57 -2.90
C ALA A 260 -39.04 -19.96 -2.31
N THR A 261 -38.51 -20.56 -1.23
CA THR A 261 -37.24 -20.16 -0.62
C THR A 261 -36.10 -20.31 -1.63
N GLN A 262 -35.65 -19.18 -2.20
CA GLN A 262 -34.44 -19.14 -3.00
C GLN A 262 -33.24 -19.35 -2.07
N SER A 263 -32.47 -20.41 -2.33
CA SER A 263 -31.14 -20.57 -1.74
C SER A 263 -30.28 -19.35 -2.11
N SER A 264 -29.52 -18.80 -1.15
CA SER A 264 -28.51 -17.76 -1.43
C SER A 264 -27.58 -18.18 -2.58
N PRO A 265 -27.04 -17.22 -3.38
CA PRO A 265 -26.23 -17.56 -4.55
C PRO A 265 -24.84 -18.12 -4.20
N ALA A 266 -24.28 -17.79 -3.04
CA ALA A 266 -22.89 -18.09 -2.70
C ALA A 266 -22.50 -19.58 -2.76
N PRO A 267 -23.26 -20.54 -2.19
CA PRO A 267 -22.86 -21.97 -2.22
C PRO A 267 -22.72 -22.52 -3.64
N ARG A 268 -23.61 -22.12 -4.55
CA ARG A 268 -23.57 -22.57 -5.95
C ARG A 268 -22.30 -22.12 -6.66
N LEU A 269 -21.84 -20.89 -6.37
CA LEU A 269 -20.60 -20.37 -6.95
C LEU A 269 -19.36 -21.05 -6.35
N THR A 270 -19.40 -21.44 -5.07
CA THR A 270 -18.38 -22.31 -4.46
C THR A 270 -18.32 -23.66 -5.18
N ASP A 271 -19.47 -24.31 -5.40
CA ASP A 271 -19.55 -25.59 -6.11
C ASP A 271 -19.03 -25.48 -7.56
N GLU A 272 -19.42 -24.41 -8.28
CA GLU A 272 -18.92 -24.11 -9.64
C GLU A 272 -17.39 -23.91 -9.69
N LEU A 273 -16.81 -23.24 -8.68
CA LEU A 273 -15.35 -23.02 -8.58
C LEU A 273 -14.58 -24.31 -8.35
N SER A 274 -15.04 -25.16 -7.43
CA SER A 274 -14.39 -26.44 -7.15
C SER A 274 -14.51 -27.42 -8.33
N ALA A 275 -15.67 -27.51 -8.96
CA ALA A 275 -15.88 -28.34 -10.15
C ALA A 275 -15.04 -27.86 -11.35
N PHE A 276 -14.90 -26.55 -11.54
CA PHE A 276 -13.97 -25.98 -12.52
C PHE A 276 -12.53 -26.38 -12.20
N ALA A 277 -12.08 -26.20 -10.96
CA ALA A 277 -10.70 -26.45 -10.58
C ALA A 277 -10.34 -27.94 -10.68
N GLU A 278 -11.24 -28.85 -10.31
CA GLU A 278 -11.09 -30.30 -10.56
C GLU A 278 -10.96 -30.62 -12.06
N THR A 279 -11.82 -30.02 -12.89
CA THR A 279 -11.78 -30.19 -14.35
C THR A 279 -10.46 -29.68 -14.95
N ALA A 280 -10.00 -28.50 -14.51
CA ALA A 280 -8.74 -27.91 -14.95
C ALA A 280 -7.53 -28.78 -14.53
N ARG A 281 -7.48 -29.23 -13.27
CA ARG A 281 -6.44 -30.16 -12.78
C ARG A 281 -6.39 -31.47 -13.57
N ALA A 282 -7.56 -32.08 -13.82
CA ALA A 282 -7.64 -33.34 -14.57
C ALA A 282 -7.19 -33.21 -16.03
N GLN A 283 -7.26 -32.01 -16.62
CA GLN A 283 -6.92 -31.75 -18.02
C GLN A 283 -5.53 -31.11 -18.21
N ALA A 284 -4.90 -30.60 -17.15
CA ALA A 284 -3.65 -29.84 -17.21
C ALA A 284 -2.48 -30.58 -17.86
N ALA A 285 -2.31 -31.88 -17.60
CA ALA A 285 -1.24 -32.67 -18.21
C ALA A 285 -1.37 -32.74 -19.75
N GLY A 286 -2.56 -33.10 -20.25
CA GLY A 286 -2.83 -33.17 -21.69
C GLY A 286 -2.82 -31.81 -22.39
N LEU A 287 -3.17 -30.73 -21.67
CA LEU A 287 -3.03 -29.36 -22.14
C LEU A 287 -1.56 -28.99 -22.35
N LEU A 288 -0.68 -29.36 -21.42
CA LEU A 288 0.77 -29.14 -21.53
C LEU A 288 1.38 -29.99 -22.65
N ASP A 289 0.97 -31.27 -22.79
CA ASP A 289 1.40 -32.14 -23.89
C ASP A 289 0.98 -31.60 -25.27
N ARG A 290 -0.25 -31.07 -25.39
CA ARG A 290 -0.76 -30.38 -26.60
C ARG A 290 0.08 -29.16 -26.99
N CYS A 291 0.82 -28.57 -26.05
CA CYS A 291 1.65 -27.38 -26.25
C CYS A 291 3.16 -27.68 -26.23
N TRP A 292 3.56 -28.95 -26.27
CA TRP A 292 4.96 -29.40 -26.29
C TRP A 292 5.37 -29.88 -27.69
N LEU A 293 6.58 -29.50 -28.13
CA LEU A 293 7.21 -30.02 -29.35
C LEU A 293 8.42 -30.90 -28.99
N PRO A 294 8.28 -32.24 -28.97
CA PRO A 294 9.36 -33.17 -28.60
C PRO A 294 10.62 -33.04 -29.44
N GLU A 295 10.48 -32.68 -30.72
CA GLU A 295 11.58 -32.58 -31.69
C GLU A 295 12.50 -31.38 -31.44
N TYR A 296 12.02 -30.34 -30.75
CA TYR A 296 12.83 -29.22 -30.27
C TYR A 296 13.06 -29.25 -28.75
N GLY A 297 12.27 -30.02 -28.01
CA GLY A 297 12.20 -29.96 -26.55
C GLY A 297 11.80 -28.56 -26.04
N ARG A 298 10.82 -27.93 -26.70
CA ARG A 298 10.35 -26.57 -26.39
C ARG A 298 8.82 -26.52 -26.33
N TYR A 299 8.28 -25.53 -25.62
CA TYR A 299 6.86 -25.22 -25.62
C TYR A 299 6.49 -24.20 -26.70
N VAL A 300 5.25 -24.33 -27.18
CA VAL A 300 4.54 -23.37 -28.03
C VAL A 300 3.31 -22.85 -27.26
N ASP A 301 2.83 -21.64 -27.54
CA ASP A 301 1.56 -21.16 -26.93
C ASP A 301 0.41 -22.14 -27.24
N ARG A 302 0.38 -22.65 -28.48
CA ARG A 302 -0.64 -23.58 -28.98
C ARG A 302 -0.09 -24.40 -30.17
N PRO A 303 -0.73 -25.51 -30.55
CA PRO A 303 -0.42 -26.23 -31.78
C PRO A 303 -0.26 -25.30 -33.00
N GLY A 304 0.83 -25.47 -33.74
CA GLY A 304 1.14 -24.69 -34.95
C GLY A 304 1.70 -23.28 -34.72
N ALA A 305 1.89 -22.82 -33.48
CA ALA A 305 2.68 -21.63 -33.18
C ALA A 305 4.19 -21.92 -33.18
N ALA A 306 5.01 -20.88 -33.28
CA ALA A 306 6.46 -21.00 -33.06
C ALA A 306 6.78 -21.16 -31.55
N PRO A 307 7.86 -21.87 -31.18
CA PRO A 307 8.28 -21.96 -29.79
C PRO A 307 8.78 -20.62 -29.25
N THR A 308 8.43 -20.29 -28.00
CA THR A 308 8.91 -19.07 -27.34
C THR A 308 9.36 -19.34 -25.91
N VAL A 309 10.30 -18.53 -25.41
CA VAL A 309 10.73 -18.58 -24.00
C VAL A 309 9.55 -18.28 -23.08
N ARG A 310 8.65 -17.38 -23.48
CA ARG A 310 7.38 -17.15 -22.77
C ARG A 310 6.55 -18.43 -22.65
N ALA A 311 6.30 -19.17 -23.73
CA ALA A 311 5.47 -20.38 -23.68
C ALA A 311 6.02 -21.42 -22.68
N HIS A 312 7.34 -21.52 -22.54
CA HIS A 312 7.97 -22.37 -21.52
C HIS A 312 7.71 -21.85 -20.09
N CYS A 313 7.75 -20.53 -19.87
CA CYS A 313 7.43 -19.94 -18.56
C CYS A 313 5.94 -20.12 -18.20
N ASP A 314 5.04 -19.87 -19.15
CA ASP A 314 3.59 -20.00 -18.97
C ASP A 314 3.22 -21.47 -18.69
N ALA A 315 3.89 -22.44 -19.33
CA ALA A 315 3.77 -23.87 -19.01
C ALA A 315 4.18 -24.20 -17.56
N VAL A 316 5.30 -23.64 -17.08
CA VAL A 316 5.79 -23.83 -15.70
C VAL A 316 4.80 -23.27 -14.67
N GLU A 317 4.20 -22.10 -14.93
CA GLU A 317 3.18 -21.54 -14.02
C GLU A 317 1.88 -22.37 -14.04
N ILE A 318 1.39 -22.80 -15.19
CA ILE A 318 0.20 -23.67 -15.30
C ILE A 318 0.41 -25.00 -14.56
N ALA A 319 1.57 -25.64 -14.72
CA ALA A 319 1.91 -26.85 -13.97
C ALA A 319 2.01 -26.59 -12.45
N GLY A 320 2.67 -25.50 -12.07
CA GLY A 320 2.79 -25.07 -10.67
C GLY A 320 1.45 -24.68 -10.01
N LEU A 321 0.41 -24.38 -10.81
CA LEU A 321 -0.95 -24.10 -10.34
C LEU A 321 -1.83 -25.35 -10.27
N LEU A 322 -1.83 -26.17 -11.33
CA LEU A 322 -2.80 -27.26 -11.50
C LEU A 322 -2.25 -28.66 -11.19
N LEU A 323 -0.93 -28.86 -11.27
CA LEU A 323 -0.28 -30.13 -10.93
C LEU A 323 0.50 -30.05 -9.61
N GLY A 324 0.77 -28.84 -9.11
CA GLY A 324 1.56 -28.60 -7.90
C GLY A 324 3.07 -28.85 -8.05
N GLN A 325 3.52 -29.18 -9.27
CA GLN A 325 4.88 -29.57 -9.63
C GLN A 325 5.30 -28.94 -10.96
N ALA A 326 6.55 -29.12 -11.38
CA ALA A 326 7.00 -28.71 -12.71
C ALA A 326 6.28 -29.48 -13.84
N PRO A 327 6.26 -28.97 -15.09
CA PRO A 327 5.66 -29.67 -16.22
C PRO A 327 6.29 -31.07 -16.44
N PRO A 328 5.51 -32.14 -16.63
CA PRO A 328 6.03 -33.51 -16.67
C PRO A 328 6.92 -33.84 -17.88
N GLN A 329 6.97 -32.97 -18.90
CA GLN A 329 7.68 -33.20 -20.17
C GLN A 329 9.21 -33.17 -20.05
N LEU A 330 9.76 -32.55 -18.99
CA LEU A 330 11.19 -32.64 -18.62
C LEU A 330 11.33 -32.70 -17.09
N PRO A 331 12.45 -33.23 -16.55
CA PRO A 331 12.77 -33.11 -15.13
C PRO A 331 12.83 -31.64 -14.66
N PRO A 332 12.41 -31.31 -13.41
CA PRO A 332 12.44 -29.93 -12.90
C PRO A 332 13.81 -29.25 -13.01
N ALA A 333 14.88 -30.00 -12.73
CA ALA A 333 16.26 -29.52 -12.85
C ALA A 333 16.66 -29.20 -14.30
N GLU A 334 16.05 -29.83 -15.29
CA GLU A 334 16.32 -29.57 -16.71
C GLU A 334 15.56 -28.34 -17.21
N HIS A 335 14.29 -28.13 -16.81
CA HIS A 335 13.59 -26.85 -17.03
C HIS A 335 14.40 -25.69 -16.45
N LEU A 336 14.89 -25.85 -15.21
CA LEU A 336 15.74 -24.87 -14.52
C LEU A 336 17.05 -24.61 -15.28
N ALA A 337 17.75 -25.65 -15.71
CA ALA A 337 19.00 -25.52 -16.47
C ALA A 337 18.78 -24.84 -17.82
N ARG A 338 17.74 -25.22 -18.57
CA ARG A 338 17.37 -24.64 -19.87
C ARG A 338 17.04 -23.16 -19.74
N LEU A 339 16.19 -22.76 -18.78
CA LEU A 339 15.84 -21.35 -18.57
C LEU A 339 17.04 -20.49 -18.14
N ARG A 340 17.95 -21.02 -17.30
CA ARG A 340 19.17 -20.30 -16.91
C ARG A 340 20.18 -20.16 -18.04
N ALA A 341 20.28 -21.15 -18.94
CA ALA A 341 21.21 -21.13 -20.07
C ALA A 341 20.87 -20.09 -21.14
N LEU A 342 19.64 -19.56 -21.14
CA LEU A 342 19.21 -18.49 -22.05
C LEU A 342 19.60 -17.09 -21.58
N GLN A 343 20.12 -16.92 -20.36
CA GLN A 343 20.51 -15.61 -19.84
C GLN A 343 21.89 -15.22 -20.35
N ASP A 344 21.98 -14.11 -21.11
CA ASP A 344 23.27 -13.56 -21.52
C ASP A 344 24.02 -12.98 -20.30
N PRO A 345 25.28 -13.39 -20.05
CA PRO A 345 26.06 -12.92 -18.89
C PRO A 345 26.49 -11.44 -18.97
N HIS A 346 26.47 -10.81 -20.15
CA HIS A 346 26.94 -9.44 -20.35
C HIS A 346 25.86 -8.38 -20.05
N THR A 347 24.60 -8.71 -20.29
CA THR A 347 23.43 -7.85 -20.05
C THR A 347 22.60 -8.30 -18.84
N GLY A 348 22.64 -9.59 -18.51
CA GLY A 348 21.75 -10.22 -17.53
C GLY A 348 20.32 -10.39 -18.05
N LEU A 349 20.07 -10.21 -19.34
CA LEU A 349 18.76 -10.36 -19.97
C LEU A 349 18.62 -11.73 -20.66
N VAL A 350 17.37 -12.12 -20.95
CA VAL A 350 17.03 -13.35 -21.66
C VAL A 350 16.30 -12.98 -22.96
N PRO A 351 16.93 -13.06 -24.15
CA PRO A 351 16.22 -12.90 -25.43
C PRO A 351 15.20 -14.04 -25.64
N ASP A 352 14.32 -13.94 -26.64
CA ASP A 352 13.62 -15.14 -27.13
C ASP A 352 14.57 -16.05 -27.93
N TYR A 353 14.17 -17.30 -28.21
CA TYR A 353 15.07 -18.35 -28.70
C TYR A 353 15.85 -18.01 -29.99
N ASP A 354 15.24 -17.20 -30.86
CA ASP A 354 15.81 -16.81 -32.16
C ASP A 354 16.12 -15.29 -32.22
N GLU A 355 16.04 -14.58 -31.08
CA GLU A 355 16.46 -13.18 -30.93
C GLU A 355 17.92 -13.09 -30.47
N ALA A 356 18.67 -12.11 -31.00
CA ALA A 356 19.98 -11.77 -30.46
C ALA A 356 19.84 -10.93 -29.16
N PRO A 357 20.67 -11.15 -28.12
CA PRO A 357 20.67 -10.28 -26.95
C PRO A 357 21.05 -8.85 -27.33
N PRO A 358 20.49 -7.81 -26.67
CA PRO A 358 20.79 -6.42 -26.97
C PRO A 358 22.28 -6.11 -26.75
N PRO A 359 22.93 -5.30 -27.61
CA PRO A 359 24.38 -5.13 -27.59
C PRO A 359 24.86 -4.50 -26.28
N ALA A 360 25.81 -5.16 -25.62
CA ALA A 360 26.45 -4.64 -24.42
C ALA A 360 27.45 -3.52 -24.76
N PRO A 361 27.59 -2.48 -23.89
CA PRO A 361 26.91 -2.28 -22.62
C PRO A 361 25.50 -1.66 -22.77
N VAL A 362 24.49 -2.34 -22.22
CA VAL A 362 23.10 -1.86 -22.21
C VAL A 362 22.93 -0.82 -21.10
N ALA A 363 22.90 0.47 -21.47
CA ALA A 363 22.95 1.60 -20.54
C ALA A 363 21.64 1.87 -19.76
N LEU A 364 20.53 1.33 -20.25
CA LEU A 364 19.17 1.36 -19.65
C LEU A 364 18.41 0.11 -20.13
N LEU A 365 17.46 -0.38 -19.33
CA LEU A 365 16.60 -1.50 -19.71
C LEU A 365 15.83 -1.19 -21.01
N PRO A 366 15.78 -2.08 -22.02
CA PRO A 366 15.09 -1.82 -23.28
C PRO A 366 13.60 -1.49 -23.09
N ALA A 367 13.10 -0.55 -23.90
CA ALA A 367 11.70 -0.12 -23.86
C ALA A 367 10.73 -1.14 -24.49
N GLU A 368 11.21 -1.90 -25.47
CA GLU A 368 10.45 -2.78 -26.36
C GLU A 368 11.33 -4.03 -26.67
N GLY A 369 10.73 -5.11 -27.16
CA GLY A 369 11.38 -6.43 -27.35
C GLY A 369 11.09 -7.44 -26.22
N ALA A 370 11.20 -8.75 -26.51
CA ALA A 370 10.78 -9.81 -25.58
C ALA A 370 11.61 -9.85 -24.30
N ALA A 371 12.91 -9.52 -24.39
CA ALA A 371 13.85 -9.57 -23.28
C ALA A 371 13.45 -8.77 -22.03
N SER A 372 12.76 -7.64 -22.19
CA SER A 372 12.23 -6.87 -21.04
C SER A 372 11.01 -7.52 -20.39
N TYR A 373 10.22 -8.33 -21.12
CA TYR A 373 9.15 -9.15 -20.53
C TYR A 373 9.71 -10.41 -19.87
N HIS A 374 10.77 -11.01 -20.42
CA HIS A 374 11.41 -12.23 -19.89
C HIS A 374 12.02 -12.03 -18.50
N VAL A 375 12.44 -10.81 -18.13
CA VAL A 375 12.78 -10.44 -16.74
C VAL A 375 11.68 -10.88 -15.75
N LEU A 376 10.41 -10.81 -16.15
CA LEU A 376 9.28 -11.24 -15.34
C LEU A 376 9.08 -12.76 -15.46
N CYS A 377 8.67 -13.25 -16.62
CA CYS A 377 8.19 -14.63 -16.73
C CYS A 377 9.30 -15.66 -16.53
N VAL A 378 10.54 -15.42 -16.98
CA VAL A 378 11.67 -16.32 -16.71
C VAL A 378 12.05 -16.24 -15.23
N GLY A 379 12.08 -15.05 -14.64
CA GLY A 379 12.38 -14.89 -13.21
C GLY A 379 11.41 -15.67 -12.31
N TYR A 380 10.12 -15.56 -12.61
CA TYR A 380 9.08 -16.30 -11.89
C TYR A 380 9.06 -17.79 -12.18
N ALA A 381 9.29 -18.23 -13.42
CA ALA A 381 9.43 -19.65 -13.73
C ALA A 381 10.65 -20.27 -13.03
N LEU A 382 11.76 -19.53 -12.92
CA LEU A 382 12.94 -19.94 -12.15
C LEU A 382 12.64 -20.04 -10.65
N ASP A 383 11.88 -19.11 -10.07
CA ASP A 383 11.43 -19.15 -8.67
C ASP A 383 10.55 -20.39 -8.39
N LEU A 384 9.54 -20.63 -9.25
CA LEU A 384 8.67 -21.80 -9.18
C LEU A 384 9.40 -23.15 -9.30
N LEU A 385 10.56 -23.16 -9.98
CA LEU A 385 11.46 -24.31 -10.09
C LEU A 385 12.50 -24.40 -8.96
N GLY A 386 12.39 -23.56 -7.92
CA GLY A 386 13.28 -23.56 -6.76
C GLY A 386 14.65 -22.93 -7.02
N GLY A 387 14.76 -22.04 -8.02
CA GLY A 387 16.00 -21.46 -8.49
C GLY A 387 15.98 -19.94 -8.61
N SER A 388 16.90 -19.43 -9.43
CA SER A 388 17.12 -18.00 -9.69
C SER A 388 17.80 -17.81 -11.04
N PHE A 389 17.86 -16.55 -11.51
CA PHE A 389 18.80 -16.14 -12.54
C PHE A 389 20.26 -16.49 -12.16
N ALA A 390 21.15 -16.52 -13.16
CA ALA A 390 22.59 -16.73 -12.96
C ALA A 390 23.37 -15.41 -12.82
N HIS A 391 22.86 -14.34 -13.43
CA HIS A 391 23.49 -13.01 -13.46
C HIS A 391 22.47 -11.92 -13.09
N PRO A 392 22.91 -10.80 -12.49
CA PRO A 392 22.03 -9.66 -12.26
C PRO A 392 21.75 -8.92 -13.58
N VAL A 393 20.58 -8.31 -13.70
CA VAL A 393 20.19 -7.44 -14.83
C VAL A 393 21.04 -6.17 -14.78
N HIS A 394 22.15 -6.16 -15.51
CA HIS A 394 23.22 -5.18 -15.36
C HIS A 394 22.77 -3.76 -15.68
N ALA A 395 21.87 -3.60 -16.64
CA ALA A 395 21.29 -2.30 -17.01
C ALA A 395 20.53 -1.64 -15.85
N VAL A 396 19.84 -2.44 -15.03
CA VAL A 396 19.10 -1.96 -13.85
C VAL A 396 20.06 -1.78 -12.66
N ARG A 397 20.94 -2.76 -12.41
CA ARG A 397 21.99 -2.70 -11.37
C ARG A 397 22.84 -1.42 -11.45
N THR A 398 23.10 -0.92 -12.67
CA THR A 398 23.93 0.27 -12.92
C THR A 398 23.13 1.55 -13.20
N THR A 399 21.80 1.51 -13.16
CA THR A 399 20.96 2.71 -13.31
C THR A 399 21.08 3.59 -12.05
N THR A 400 21.47 4.85 -12.24
CA THR A 400 21.50 5.89 -11.19
C THR A 400 20.15 6.60 -11.04
N ALA A 401 19.90 7.19 -9.87
CA ALA A 401 18.68 7.95 -9.58
C ALA A 401 18.37 9.04 -10.63
N ASP A 402 19.36 9.87 -10.98
CA ASP A 402 19.23 10.91 -12.03
C ASP A 402 18.86 10.31 -13.40
N ARG A 403 19.55 9.23 -13.82
CA ARG A 403 19.25 8.57 -15.10
C ARG A 403 17.86 7.95 -15.09
N LEU A 404 17.42 7.38 -13.97
CA LEU A 404 16.08 6.83 -13.82
C LEU A 404 15.01 7.91 -13.89
N VAL A 405 15.15 9.01 -13.14
CA VAL A 405 14.20 10.13 -13.14
C VAL A 405 14.06 10.75 -14.53
N ARG A 406 15.17 10.97 -15.24
CA ARG A 406 15.13 11.39 -16.65
C ARG A 406 14.39 10.38 -17.51
N ARG A 407 14.71 9.08 -17.37
CA ARG A 407 14.05 8.05 -18.16
C ARG A 407 12.55 7.94 -17.90
N LEU A 408 12.12 8.07 -16.64
CA LEU A 408 10.70 8.11 -16.27
C LEU A 408 9.99 9.32 -16.89
N ALA A 409 10.63 10.49 -16.94
CA ALA A 409 10.09 11.68 -17.60
C ALA A 409 10.00 11.55 -19.14
N GLU A 410 10.86 10.74 -19.77
CA GLU A 410 10.83 10.43 -21.20
C GLU A 410 9.76 9.40 -21.62
N LEU A 411 9.18 8.65 -20.67
CA LEU A 411 8.21 7.60 -21.01
C LEU A 411 6.90 8.21 -21.56
N PRO A 412 6.22 7.54 -22.51
CA PRO A 412 5.08 8.09 -23.26
C PRO A 412 3.76 8.05 -22.46
N TRP A 413 3.74 8.57 -21.24
CA TRP A 413 2.62 8.47 -20.28
C TRP A 413 1.27 8.96 -20.81
N ARG A 414 1.22 9.93 -21.71
CA ARG A 414 -0.05 10.49 -22.22
C ARG A 414 -0.70 9.66 -23.32
N GLU A 415 0.11 9.02 -24.17
CA GLU A 415 -0.34 8.40 -25.42
C GLU A 415 -0.18 6.87 -25.41
N ARG A 416 0.83 6.36 -24.70
CA ARG A 416 1.15 4.93 -24.57
C ARG A 416 1.41 4.58 -23.10
N ALA A 417 0.49 4.95 -22.21
CA ALA A 417 0.62 4.71 -20.77
C ALA A 417 0.87 3.23 -20.42
N TRP A 418 0.35 2.28 -21.22
CA TRP A 418 0.67 0.86 -21.06
C TRP A 418 2.16 0.56 -21.26
N HIS A 419 2.80 1.15 -22.27
CA HIS A 419 4.24 0.98 -22.50
C HIS A 419 5.08 1.59 -21.37
N ALA A 420 4.66 2.75 -20.85
CA ALA A 420 5.31 3.39 -19.72
C ALA A 420 5.22 2.52 -18.44
N GLY A 421 4.03 2.04 -18.09
CA GLY A 421 3.83 1.12 -16.96
C GLY A 421 4.54 -0.21 -17.15
N SER A 422 4.54 -0.76 -18.37
CA SER A 422 5.26 -1.97 -18.77
C SER A 422 6.78 -1.87 -18.58
N TRP A 423 7.37 -0.68 -18.79
CA TRP A 423 8.79 -0.46 -18.53
C TRP A 423 9.10 -0.41 -17.03
N VAL A 424 8.25 0.24 -16.23
CA VAL A 424 8.40 0.28 -14.76
C VAL A 424 8.24 -1.11 -14.15
N ASP A 425 7.25 -1.88 -14.61
CA ASP A 425 6.99 -3.28 -14.24
C ASP A 425 8.27 -4.14 -14.41
N ALA A 426 8.91 -4.04 -15.58
CA ALA A 426 10.15 -4.74 -15.88
C ALA A 426 11.37 -4.22 -15.10
N TRP A 427 11.52 -2.89 -14.94
CA TRP A 427 12.64 -2.31 -14.19
C TRP A 427 12.58 -2.65 -12.70
N ALA A 428 11.41 -2.53 -12.08
CA ALA A 428 11.22 -2.85 -10.66
C ALA A 428 11.33 -4.36 -10.39
N THR A 429 10.81 -5.20 -11.30
CA THR A 429 10.99 -6.66 -11.22
C THR A 429 12.46 -7.07 -11.38
N ALA A 430 13.23 -6.44 -12.28
CA ALA A 430 14.67 -6.63 -12.38
C ALA A 430 15.42 -6.21 -11.10
N ALA A 431 15.04 -5.09 -10.49
CA ALA A 431 15.63 -4.64 -9.22
C ALA A 431 15.33 -5.63 -8.07
N HIS A 432 14.13 -6.21 -8.03
CA HIS A 432 13.79 -7.30 -7.11
C HIS A 432 14.69 -8.54 -7.33
N TRP A 433 14.84 -8.99 -8.58
CA TRP A 433 15.68 -10.16 -8.88
C TRP A 433 17.15 -9.92 -8.55
N ASN A 434 17.68 -8.74 -8.84
CA ASN A 434 19.04 -8.33 -8.45
C ASN A 434 19.24 -8.46 -6.92
N LEU A 435 18.32 -7.92 -6.12
CA LEU A 435 18.33 -8.04 -4.67
C LEU A 435 18.28 -9.51 -4.20
N ARG A 436 17.44 -10.33 -4.84
CA ARG A 436 17.29 -11.76 -4.53
C ARG A 436 18.52 -12.60 -4.89
N LEU A 437 19.34 -12.15 -5.83
CA LEU A 437 20.67 -12.74 -6.13
C LEU A 437 21.76 -12.31 -5.12
N GLY A 438 21.46 -11.45 -4.15
CA GLY A 438 22.46 -10.84 -3.27
C GLY A 438 23.33 -9.79 -3.96
N ALA A 439 22.86 -9.21 -5.06
CA ALA A 439 23.48 -8.07 -5.73
C ALA A 439 22.73 -6.77 -5.40
N GLU A 440 23.39 -5.63 -5.62
CA GLU A 440 22.74 -4.32 -5.53
C GLU A 440 21.51 -4.27 -6.46
N PRO A 441 20.31 -3.86 -5.97
CA PRO A 441 19.09 -3.84 -6.78
C PRO A 441 19.23 -2.92 -8.00
N ALA A 442 19.74 -1.71 -7.74
CA ALA A 442 20.12 -0.66 -8.67
C ALA A 442 21.26 0.15 -8.01
N ALA A 443 21.75 1.24 -8.62
CA ALA A 443 22.70 2.10 -7.92
C ALA A 443 22.04 2.82 -6.73
N PRO A 444 22.80 3.21 -5.68
CA PRO A 444 22.25 3.82 -4.47
C PRO A 444 21.29 4.99 -4.74
N GLY A 445 20.14 4.98 -4.06
CA GLY A 445 19.09 6.00 -4.22
C GLY A 445 18.17 5.80 -5.43
N ALA A 446 18.44 4.85 -6.33
CA ALA A 446 17.63 4.69 -7.55
C ALA A 446 16.27 4.01 -7.30
N VAL A 447 16.16 3.09 -6.35
CA VAL A 447 14.87 2.46 -5.99
C VAL A 447 13.98 3.46 -5.27
N GLU A 448 14.57 4.27 -4.39
CA GLU A 448 13.93 5.38 -3.69
C GLU A 448 13.48 6.46 -4.68
N ALA A 449 14.31 6.77 -5.69
CA ALA A 449 13.96 7.69 -6.76
C ALA A 449 12.81 7.19 -7.64
N LEU A 450 12.69 5.87 -7.89
CA LEU A 450 11.52 5.31 -8.57
C LEU A 450 10.24 5.63 -7.80
N PHE A 451 10.16 5.21 -6.54
CA PHE A 451 8.95 5.38 -5.74
C PHE A 451 8.66 6.86 -5.45
N GLY A 452 9.68 7.68 -5.20
CA GLY A 452 9.54 9.13 -5.05
C GLY A 452 9.03 9.83 -6.30
N TRP A 453 9.50 9.45 -7.49
CA TRP A 453 8.97 9.96 -8.76
C TRP A 453 7.51 9.52 -8.96
N LEU A 454 7.21 8.24 -8.75
CA LEU A 454 5.84 7.70 -8.91
C LEU A 454 4.84 8.40 -7.97
N HIS A 455 5.18 8.63 -6.70
CA HIS A 455 4.31 9.35 -5.75
C HIS A 455 4.12 10.83 -6.08
N THR A 456 5.06 11.46 -6.79
CA THR A 456 4.99 12.89 -7.16
C THR A 456 4.38 13.15 -8.54
N HIS A 457 4.25 12.11 -9.39
CA HIS A 457 3.77 12.21 -10.78
C HIS A 457 2.49 11.40 -11.07
N VAL A 458 1.86 10.82 -10.04
CA VAL A 458 0.50 10.28 -10.11
C VAL A 458 -0.52 11.42 -10.12
N ASP A 459 -1.58 11.30 -10.93
CA ASP A 459 -2.70 12.25 -10.91
C ASP A 459 -3.57 12.02 -9.66
N PRO A 460 -3.73 13.00 -8.75
CA PRO A 460 -4.55 12.86 -7.55
C PRO A 460 -6.06 12.80 -7.84
N TRP A 461 -6.52 13.09 -9.06
CA TRP A 461 -7.94 12.99 -9.44
C TRP A 461 -8.34 11.59 -9.90
N THR A 462 -7.48 10.89 -10.64
CA THR A 462 -7.73 9.52 -11.10
C THR A 462 -6.96 8.44 -10.33
N GLY A 463 -5.93 8.79 -9.56
CA GLY A 463 -5.01 7.83 -8.94
C GLY A 463 -4.09 7.11 -9.93
N MET A 464 -4.02 7.58 -11.18
CA MET A 464 -3.33 6.92 -12.29
C MET A 464 -2.08 7.70 -12.75
N TRP A 465 -1.22 7.03 -13.50
CA TRP A 465 -0.19 7.67 -14.31
C TRP A 465 -0.65 7.69 -15.78
N GLY A 466 -0.59 8.85 -16.41
CA GLY A 466 -1.06 9.06 -17.78
C GLY A 466 -2.41 9.77 -17.86
N SER A 467 -3.16 9.57 -18.94
CA SER A 467 -4.43 10.27 -19.20
C SER A 467 -5.33 9.47 -20.16
N PRO A 468 -6.64 9.73 -20.23
CA PRO A 468 -7.51 9.09 -21.22
C PRO A 468 -7.18 9.56 -22.65
N THR A 469 -7.17 8.63 -23.62
CA THR A 469 -7.08 8.96 -25.06
C THR A 469 -8.48 9.11 -25.66
N PRO A 470 -8.67 9.83 -26.78
CA PRO A 470 -9.99 9.97 -27.41
C PRO A 470 -10.59 8.61 -27.83
N ASP A 471 -9.79 7.81 -28.54
CA ASP A 471 -10.24 6.59 -29.21
C ASP A 471 -10.41 5.40 -28.25
N GLU A 472 -9.44 5.19 -27.34
CA GLU A 472 -9.45 4.06 -26.40
C GLU A 472 -10.04 4.42 -25.02
N GLY A 473 -10.22 5.71 -24.72
CA GLY A 473 -10.66 6.17 -23.41
C GLY A 473 -9.62 5.88 -22.33
N ARG A 474 -10.04 5.21 -21.25
CA ARG A 474 -9.17 4.92 -20.08
C ARG A 474 -8.29 3.67 -20.24
N LEU A 475 -8.35 2.95 -21.36
CA LEU A 475 -7.66 1.67 -21.55
C LEU A 475 -6.15 1.76 -21.24
N GLN A 476 -5.44 2.68 -21.91
CA GLN A 476 -3.98 2.83 -21.75
C GLN A 476 -3.58 3.12 -20.30
N MET A 477 -4.29 4.02 -19.60
CA MET A 477 -3.93 4.43 -18.24
C MET A 477 -4.27 3.36 -17.18
N VAL A 478 -5.37 2.60 -17.34
CA VAL A 478 -5.72 1.49 -16.43
C VAL A 478 -4.77 0.31 -16.64
N ASN A 479 -4.56 -0.11 -17.89
CA ASN A 479 -3.65 -1.20 -18.22
C ASN A 479 -2.19 -0.84 -17.84
N GLY A 480 -1.80 0.43 -18.01
CA GLY A 480 -0.52 0.97 -17.55
C GLY A 480 -0.37 0.97 -16.03
N TYR A 481 -1.38 1.42 -15.30
CA TYR A 481 -1.41 1.35 -13.83
C TYR A 481 -1.26 -0.09 -13.33
N TYR A 482 -1.96 -1.05 -13.95
CA TYR A 482 -1.84 -2.46 -13.59
C TYR A 482 -0.40 -2.97 -13.73
N ARG A 483 0.19 -2.84 -14.92
CA ARG A 483 1.59 -3.24 -15.18
C ARG A 483 2.52 -2.62 -14.15
N LEU A 484 2.45 -1.30 -14.01
CA LEU A 484 3.28 -0.50 -13.11
C LEU A 484 3.18 -0.97 -11.66
N THR A 485 1.96 -1.02 -11.11
CA THR A 485 1.75 -1.30 -9.68
C THR A 485 2.04 -2.74 -9.30
N ARG A 486 1.85 -3.70 -10.22
CA ARG A 486 2.19 -5.11 -9.98
C ARG A 486 3.69 -5.27 -9.72
N GLY A 487 4.55 -4.91 -10.69
CA GLY A 487 6.00 -5.09 -10.58
C GLY A 487 6.71 -4.17 -9.57
N SER A 488 6.04 -3.11 -9.10
CA SER A 488 6.58 -2.17 -8.11
C SER A 488 5.83 -2.21 -6.78
N PHE A 489 4.69 -1.52 -6.65
CA PHE A 489 3.95 -1.40 -5.39
C PHE A 489 3.57 -2.74 -4.75
N ALA A 490 2.89 -3.64 -5.48
CA ALA A 490 2.48 -4.94 -4.96
C ALA A 490 3.71 -5.82 -4.66
N GLN A 491 4.65 -5.92 -5.60
CA GLN A 491 5.89 -6.70 -5.47
C GLN A 491 6.72 -6.34 -4.23
N PHE A 492 6.78 -5.05 -3.88
CA PHE A 492 7.54 -4.50 -2.75
C PHE A 492 6.67 -4.27 -1.48
N ALA A 493 5.42 -4.76 -1.45
CA ALA A 493 4.48 -4.61 -0.34
C ALA A 493 4.13 -3.15 0.05
N LEU A 494 4.24 -2.21 -0.89
CA LEU A 494 4.00 -0.78 -0.64
C LEU A 494 2.53 -0.38 -0.93
N PRO A 495 1.94 0.51 -0.12
CA PRO A 495 0.61 1.05 -0.40
C PRO A 495 0.61 1.91 -1.66
N VAL A 496 -0.48 1.88 -2.42
CA VAL A 496 -0.64 2.68 -3.65
C VAL A 496 -1.16 4.07 -3.30
N PRO A 497 -0.75 5.13 -4.01
CA PRO A 497 -1.31 6.47 -3.81
C PRO A 497 -2.78 6.51 -4.30
N TYR A 498 -3.61 7.28 -3.59
CA TYR A 498 -5.01 7.57 -3.92
C TYR A 498 -5.89 6.34 -4.29
N PRO A 499 -5.92 5.26 -3.47
CA PRO A 499 -6.59 4.00 -3.83
C PRO A 499 -8.10 4.16 -4.10
N GLU A 500 -8.74 5.14 -3.47
CA GLU A 500 -10.17 5.46 -3.69
C GLU A 500 -10.41 6.03 -5.10
N ARG A 501 -9.46 6.80 -5.64
CA ARG A 501 -9.51 7.34 -7.00
C ARG A 501 -9.15 6.30 -8.05
N VAL A 502 -8.26 5.36 -7.71
CA VAL A 502 -8.01 4.17 -8.53
C VAL A 502 -9.30 3.38 -8.68
N VAL A 503 -9.97 3.05 -7.56
CA VAL A 503 -11.27 2.35 -7.59
C VAL A 503 -12.32 3.15 -8.37
N ASP A 504 -12.40 4.47 -8.19
CA ASP A 504 -13.33 5.30 -8.97
C ASP A 504 -13.08 5.20 -10.49
N THR A 505 -11.82 5.33 -10.90
CA THR A 505 -11.39 5.34 -12.30
C THR A 505 -11.50 3.96 -12.96
N VAL A 506 -11.23 2.90 -12.21
CA VAL A 506 -11.30 1.52 -12.71
C VAL A 506 -12.76 1.06 -12.83
N LEU A 507 -13.63 1.37 -11.87
CA LEU A 507 -15.07 1.09 -12.00
C LEU A 507 -15.75 1.93 -13.08
N ASP A 508 -15.22 3.12 -13.39
CA ASP A 508 -15.65 3.93 -14.55
C ASP A 508 -15.19 3.27 -15.87
N HIS A 509 -13.93 2.86 -15.98
CA HIS A 509 -13.41 2.15 -17.16
C HIS A 509 -14.13 0.83 -17.42
N ALA A 510 -14.41 0.04 -16.37
CA ALA A 510 -15.08 -1.26 -16.44
C ALA A 510 -16.52 -1.23 -16.99
N ARG A 511 -17.08 -0.02 -17.21
CA ARG A 511 -18.38 0.20 -17.85
C ARG A 511 -18.27 0.50 -19.35
N ASP A 512 -17.06 0.78 -19.87
CA ASP A 512 -16.83 1.21 -21.25
C ASP A 512 -17.11 0.09 -22.25
N GLN A 513 -18.22 0.22 -22.97
CA GLN A 513 -18.70 -0.80 -23.91
C GLN A 513 -17.82 -0.97 -25.15
N ARG A 514 -16.80 -0.12 -25.37
CA ARG A 514 -15.75 -0.40 -26.38
C ARG A 514 -14.97 -1.67 -26.04
N HIS A 515 -14.72 -1.90 -24.75
CA HIS A 515 -13.84 -2.93 -24.23
C HIS A 515 -14.60 -4.04 -23.50
N PHE A 516 -15.65 -3.67 -22.75
CA PHE A 516 -16.42 -4.57 -21.87
C PHE A 516 -17.79 -5.00 -22.42
N ALA A 517 -18.05 -4.77 -23.71
CA ALA A 517 -19.22 -5.39 -24.36
C ALA A 517 -19.03 -6.91 -24.54
N PRO A 518 -20.10 -7.72 -24.51
CA PRO A 518 -20.02 -9.16 -24.76
C PRO A 518 -19.30 -9.48 -26.08
N GLY A 519 -18.22 -10.26 -25.99
CA GLY A 519 -17.39 -10.61 -27.16
C GLY A 519 -16.33 -9.56 -27.55
N ARG A 520 -16.07 -8.55 -26.70
CA ARG A 520 -14.89 -7.64 -26.80
C ARG A 520 -13.82 -7.90 -25.73
N GLU A 521 -14.22 -8.35 -24.55
CA GLU A 521 -13.33 -8.60 -23.41
C GLU A 521 -12.25 -9.68 -23.67
N ASN A 522 -10.97 -9.30 -23.59
CA ASN A 522 -9.84 -10.23 -23.50
C ASN A 522 -9.26 -10.32 -22.07
N ALA A 523 -8.32 -11.23 -21.85
CA ALA A 523 -7.70 -11.49 -20.54
C ALA A 523 -7.08 -10.24 -19.91
N CYS A 524 -6.35 -9.41 -20.67
CA CYS A 524 -5.83 -8.15 -20.14
C CYS A 524 -6.96 -7.23 -19.68
N ASN A 525 -8.03 -7.03 -20.47
CA ASN A 525 -9.12 -6.13 -20.06
C ASN A 525 -9.72 -6.48 -18.68
N VAL A 526 -9.87 -7.77 -18.39
CA VAL A 526 -10.45 -8.22 -17.10
C VAL A 526 -9.39 -8.25 -15.99
N LEU A 527 -8.15 -8.64 -16.28
CA LEU A 527 -7.05 -8.66 -15.32
C LEU A 527 -6.68 -7.25 -14.85
N ASP A 528 -6.56 -6.32 -15.79
CA ASP A 528 -6.14 -4.94 -15.59
C ASP A 528 -7.24 -4.12 -14.86
N VAL A 529 -8.46 -4.67 -14.72
CA VAL A 529 -9.53 -4.17 -13.84
C VAL A 529 -9.54 -4.89 -12.49
N VAL A 530 -9.51 -6.24 -12.45
CA VAL A 530 -9.65 -6.97 -11.18
C VAL A 530 -8.45 -6.76 -10.25
N HIS A 531 -7.21 -6.71 -10.76
CA HIS A 531 -6.03 -6.56 -9.93
C HIS A 531 -5.99 -5.18 -9.23
N PRO A 532 -6.20 -4.03 -9.89
CA PRO A 532 -6.31 -2.74 -9.19
C PRO A 532 -7.43 -2.69 -8.14
N LEU A 533 -8.61 -3.26 -8.42
CA LEU A 533 -9.69 -3.33 -7.43
C LEU A 533 -9.28 -4.18 -6.21
N TRP A 534 -8.66 -5.34 -6.45
CA TRP A 534 -8.14 -6.22 -5.41
C TRP A 534 -7.04 -5.57 -4.57
N LEU A 535 -6.07 -4.91 -5.21
CA LEU A 535 -4.95 -4.23 -4.54
C LEU A 535 -5.43 -3.05 -3.68
N CYS A 536 -6.44 -2.30 -4.15
CA CYS A 536 -7.03 -1.18 -3.42
C CYS A 536 -7.97 -1.62 -2.30
N ALA A 537 -8.72 -2.72 -2.47
CA ALA A 537 -9.60 -3.28 -1.42
C ALA A 537 -8.85 -3.69 -0.14
N ARG A 538 -7.53 -3.91 -0.24
CA ARG A 538 -6.63 -4.17 0.90
C ARG A 538 -6.27 -2.90 1.70
N GLN A 539 -6.64 -1.72 1.20
CA GLN A 539 -6.24 -0.41 1.72
C GLN A 539 -7.44 0.51 2.02
N THR A 540 -8.56 0.35 1.32
CA THR A 540 -9.82 1.10 1.54
C THR A 540 -11.04 0.22 1.30
N GLY A 541 -12.15 0.52 1.98
CA GLY A 541 -13.48 -0.06 1.71
C GLY A 541 -14.31 0.71 0.67
N HIS A 542 -13.75 1.77 0.07
CA HIS A 542 -14.46 2.60 -0.92
C HIS A 542 -15.05 1.77 -2.06
N ARG A 543 -16.35 1.92 -2.30
CA ARG A 543 -17.14 1.21 -3.34
C ARG A 543 -16.95 -0.32 -3.35
N ALA A 544 -16.57 -0.94 -2.24
CA ALA A 544 -16.27 -2.38 -2.16
C ALA A 544 -17.44 -3.28 -2.62
N GLU A 545 -18.70 -2.91 -2.35
CA GLU A 545 -19.86 -3.67 -2.85
C GLU A 545 -20.02 -3.60 -4.37
N GLU A 546 -19.61 -2.52 -5.01
CA GLU A 546 -19.66 -2.39 -6.48
C GLU A 546 -18.54 -3.20 -7.14
N ALA A 547 -17.35 -3.18 -6.54
CA ALA A 547 -16.24 -4.05 -6.95
C ALA A 547 -16.60 -5.54 -6.79
N ARG A 548 -17.26 -5.92 -5.68
CA ARG A 548 -17.83 -7.26 -5.49
C ARG A 548 -18.92 -7.59 -6.51
N ALA A 549 -19.84 -6.68 -6.79
CA ALA A 549 -20.91 -6.91 -7.77
C ALA A 549 -20.36 -7.11 -9.20
N TRP A 550 -19.33 -6.35 -9.58
CA TRP A 550 -18.61 -6.55 -10.84
C TRP A 550 -17.90 -7.91 -10.88
N ALA A 551 -17.17 -8.28 -9.82
CA ALA A 551 -16.50 -9.57 -9.75
C ALA A 551 -17.46 -10.77 -9.76
N ALA A 552 -18.60 -10.67 -9.07
CA ALA A 552 -19.66 -11.69 -9.09
C ALA A 552 -20.34 -11.82 -10.47
N THR A 553 -20.31 -10.79 -11.30
CA THR A 553 -20.76 -10.84 -12.70
C THR A 553 -19.71 -11.50 -13.59
N GLN A 554 -18.44 -11.15 -13.40
CA GLN A 554 -17.33 -11.63 -14.22
C GLN A 554 -16.93 -13.08 -13.92
N LEU A 555 -16.94 -13.54 -12.67
CA LEU A 555 -16.42 -14.85 -12.30
C LEU A 555 -17.13 -16.01 -13.02
N PRO A 556 -18.48 -16.12 -13.05
CA PRO A 556 -19.15 -17.16 -13.82
C PRO A 556 -18.90 -17.04 -15.34
N ALA A 557 -18.66 -15.82 -15.84
CA ALA A 557 -18.32 -15.57 -17.24
C ALA A 557 -16.86 -15.92 -17.56
N ALA A 558 -15.96 -15.90 -16.58
CA ALA A 558 -14.58 -16.38 -16.70
C ALA A 558 -14.56 -17.92 -16.72
N LEU A 559 -15.24 -18.60 -15.79
CA LEU A 559 -15.33 -20.06 -15.75
C LEU A 559 -15.84 -20.66 -17.08
N ARG A 560 -16.86 -20.04 -17.69
CA ARG A 560 -17.44 -20.47 -18.99
C ARG A 560 -16.53 -20.25 -20.21
N ARG A 561 -15.34 -19.65 -20.06
CA ARG A 561 -14.35 -19.51 -21.16
C ARG A 561 -13.41 -20.73 -21.28
N TRP A 562 -13.53 -21.74 -20.42
CA TRP A 562 -12.70 -22.95 -20.48
C TRP A 562 -13.08 -23.84 -21.67
N HIS A 563 -12.10 -24.17 -22.51
CA HIS A 563 -12.21 -25.16 -23.57
C HIS A 563 -11.66 -26.51 -23.07
N PRO A 564 -12.49 -27.58 -22.95
CA PRO A 564 -12.05 -28.86 -22.41
C PRO A 564 -10.84 -29.45 -23.13
N GLY A 565 -9.77 -29.73 -22.38
CA GLY A 565 -8.50 -30.25 -22.90
C GLY A 565 -7.62 -29.24 -23.65
N GLU A 566 -8.11 -28.02 -23.88
CA GLU A 566 -7.39 -26.99 -24.65
C GLU A 566 -7.02 -25.74 -23.83
N GLY A 567 -7.69 -25.51 -22.70
CA GLY A 567 -7.43 -24.38 -21.79
C GLY A 567 -8.28 -23.16 -22.07
N PHE A 568 -7.74 -21.96 -21.83
CA PHE A 568 -8.41 -20.70 -22.15
C PHE A 568 -7.84 -20.04 -23.41
N ALA A 569 -8.72 -19.47 -24.24
CA ALA A 569 -8.32 -18.48 -25.23
C ALA A 569 -8.04 -17.14 -24.55
N PHE A 570 -6.98 -16.44 -24.97
CA PHE A 570 -6.66 -15.10 -24.44
C PHE A 570 -7.81 -14.11 -24.66
N GLY A 571 -8.48 -14.19 -25.82
CA GLY A 571 -9.76 -13.52 -26.01
C GLY A 571 -10.12 -13.26 -27.47
N PRO A 572 -11.21 -12.51 -27.72
CA PRO A 572 -11.50 -11.96 -29.02
C PRO A 572 -10.44 -10.90 -29.34
N SER A 573 -9.47 -11.24 -30.19
CA SER A 573 -8.65 -10.25 -30.87
C SER A 573 -9.32 -9.93 -32.22
N PRO A 574 -9.84 -8.70 -32.42
CA PRO A 574 -10.15 -8.17 -33.73
C PRO A 574 -8.93 -7.46 -34.37
N ASP A 575 -8.01 -6.94 -33.54
CA ASP A 575 -7.01 -5.95 -33.95
C ASP A 575 -5.57 -6.52 -33.98
N GLY A 576 -5.41 -7.83 -33.79
CA GLY A 576 -4.11 -8.53 -33.91
C GLY A 576 -3.22 -8.50 -32.66
N THR A 577 -3.64 -7.85 -31.58
CA THR A 577 -2.94 -7.86 -30.28
C THR A 577 -3.26 -9.12 -29.46
N GLY A 578 -2.23 -9.67 -28.80
CA GLY A 578 -2.28 -10.94 -28.07
C GLY A 578 -2.39 -12.19 -28.99
N PRO A 579 -2.28 -13.40 -28.43
CA PRO A 579 -2.33 -14.65 -29.22
C PRO A 579 -3.71 -14.93 -29.83
N GLY A 580 -4.77 -14.23 -29.37
CA GLY A 580 -6.08 -14.20 -30.01
C GLY A 580 -7.05 -15.30 -29.58
N ARG A 581 -7.87 -15.75 -30.54
CA ARG A 581 -9.13 -16.49 -30.32
C ARG A 581 -9.00 -17.98 -30.04
N LEU A 582 -7.79 -18.55 -30.19
CA LEU A 582 -7.56 -19.98 -29.97
C LEU A 582 -7.01 -20.22 -28.56
N PRO A 583 -7.41 -21.31 -27.87
CA PRO A 583 -6.86 -21.64 -26.55
C PRO A 583 -5.36 -21.97 -26.59
N GLY A 584 -4.63 -21.45 -25.60
CA GLY A 584 -3.18 -21.60 -25.51
C GLY A 584 -2.66 -21.33 -24.09
N LEU A 585 -1.36 -21.50 -23.88
CA LEU A 585 -0.70 -21.35 -22.59
C LEU A 585 -0.82 -19.92 -22.05
N GLN A 586 -0.57 -18.89 -22.88
CA GLN A 586 -0.70 -17.49 -22.43
C GLN A 586 -2.14 -17.16 -22.03
N GLY A 587 -3.14 -17.70 -22.75
CA GLY A 587 -4.54 -17.53 -22.36
C GLY A 587 -4.85 -18.24 -21.05
N THR A 588 -4.31 -19.44 -20.87
CA THR A 588 -4.58 -20.31 -19.73
C THR A 588 -4.00 -19.79 -18.43
N GLU A 589 -2.72 -19.40 -18.42
CA GLU A 589 -2.03 -18.79 -17.27
C GLU A 589 -2.81 -17.56 -16.77
N MET A 590 -3.06 -16.60 -17.66
CA MET A 590 -3.73 -15.35 -17.32
C MET A 590 -5.15 -15.55 -16.80
N TRP A 591 -5.96 -16.41 -17.43
CA TRP A 591 -7.34 -16.65 -16.95
C TRP A 591 -7.41 -17.41 -15.63
N LEU A 592 -6.46 -18.31 -15.33
CA LEU A 592 -6.37 -18.95 -14.01
C LEU A 592 -6.10 -17.92 -12.90
N ALA A 593 -5.25 -16.92 -13.17
CA ALA A 593 -4.99 -15.82 -12.24
C ALA A 593 -6.16 -14.84 -12.11
N ILE A 594 -6.84 -14.49 -13.21
CA ILE A 594 -8.07 -13.68 -13.20
C ILE A 594 -9.16 -14.36 -12.35
N ILE A 595 -9.38 -15.66 -12.55
CA ILE A 595 -10.36 -16.45 -11.78
C ILE A 595 -10.02 -16.45 -10.29
N TRP A 596 -8.75 -16.57 -9.93
CA TRP A 596 -8.33 -16.48 -8.53
C TRP A 596 -8.59 -15.10 -7.93
N LEU A 597 -8.18 -14.01 -8.60
CA LEU A 597 -8.37 -12.63 -8.12
C LEU A 597 -9.86 -12.27 -7.98
N LEU A 598 -10.68 -12.71 -8.93
CA LEU A 598 -12.15 -12.56 -8.89
C LEU A 598 -12.76 -13.34 -7.72
N ALA A 599 -12.31 -14.57 -7.46
CA ALA A 599 -12.78 -15.39 -6.35
C ALA A 599 -12.33 -14.82 -4.99
N ASP A 600 -11.09 -14.33 -4.87
CA ASP A 600 -10.55 -13.74 -3.64
C ASP A 600 -11.29 -12.45 -3.26
N LEU A 601 -11.62 -11.60 -4.23
CA LEU A 601 -12.44 -10.38 -4.02
C LEU A 601 -13.85 -10.69 -3.48
N LEU A 602 -14.34 -11.92 -3.70
CA LEU A 602 -15.62 -12.43 -3.20
C LEU A 602 -15.48 -13.28 -1.91
N GLY A 603 -14.25 -13.56 -1.45
CA GLY A 603 -14.01 -14.46 -0.32
C GLY A 603 -14.22 -15.95 -0.64
N LEU A 604 -14.01 -16.36 -1.90
CA LEU A 604 -14.25 -17.71 -2.43
C LEU A 604 -13.01 -18.40 -2.99
N SER A 605 -11.82 -17.78 -2.90
CA SER A 605 -10.56 -18.25 -3.49
C SER A 605 -10.12 -19.64 -3.02
N ASP A 606 -10.39 -19.99 -1.75
CA ASP A 606 -10.09 -21.32 -1.18
C ASP A 606 -10.73 -22.48 -1.99
N ALA A 607 -11.90 -22.26 -2.59
CA ALA A 607 -12.64 -23.26 -3.35
C ALA A 607 -11.90 -23.75 -4.61
N LEU A 608 -10.94 -22.97 -5.11
CA LEU A 608 -10.10 -23.33 -6.25
C LEU A 608 -9.00 -24.33 -5.87
N GLY A 609 -8.52 -24.34 -4.62
CA GLY A 609 -7.40 -25.19 -4.20
C GLY A 609 -6.07 -24.90 -4.91
N TYR A 610 -5.92 -23.74 -5.56
CA TYR A 610 -4.67 -23.24 -6.16
C TYR A 610 -4.53 -21.74 -5.88
N ARG A 611 -3.32 -21.19 -6.04
CA ARG A 611 -3.03 -19.75 -5.92
C ARG A 611 -1.92 -19.33 -6.89
N PRO A 612 -2.10 -18.24 -7.68
CA PRO A 612 -1.05 -17.67 -8.54
C PRO A 612 0.23 -17.36 -7.77
N ARG A 613 1.39 -17.67 -8.33
CA ARG A 613 2.69 -17.58 -7.63
C ARG A 613 3.83 -16.98 -8.46
N GLY A 614 3.69 -16.96 -9.77
CA GLY A 614 4.62 -16.33 -10.70
C GLY A 614 4.14 -14.97 -11.18
N VAL A 615 3.94 -14.83 -12.48
CA VAL A 615 3.73 -13.56 -13.19
C VAL A 615 2.53 -12.78 -12.65
N HIS A 616 1.48 -13.46 -12.22
CA HIS A 616 0.24 -12.84 -11.71
C HIS A 616 -0.04 -13.13 -10.23
N ARG A 617 1.03 -13.32 -9.42
CA ARG A 617 0.95 -13.52 -7.96
C ARG A 617 0.27 -12.36 -7.21
N PRO A 618 -0.52 -12.65 -6.14
CA PRO A 618 -1.12 -11.62 -5.31
C PRO A 618 -0.25 -11.22 -4.10
N GLU A 619 0.60 -12.11 -3.56
CA GLU A 619 1.56 -11.75 -2.51
C GLU A 619 2.74 -10.93 -3.07
N ALA A 620 3.23 -9.99 -2.27
CA ALA A 620 4.55 -9.40 -2.47
C ALA A 620 5.64 -10.49 -2.54
N ALA A 621 6.75 -10.22 -3.23
CA ALA A 621 7.89 -11.13 -3.28
C ALA A 621 8.95 -10.82 -2.19
N LEU A 622 8.73 -9.80 -1.37
CA LEU A 622 9.62 -9.40 -0.28
C LEU A 622 9.00 -9.68 1.11
N ASP A 623 8.92 -10.96 1.49
CA ASP A 623 8.64 -11.35 2.87
C ASP A 623 9.84 -11.04 3.78
N GLY A 624 9.86 -9.83 4.35
CA GLY A 624 10.74 -9.47 5.46
C GLY A 624 12.25 -9.52 5.17
N GLY A 625 12.67 -9.43 3.90
CA GLY A 625 14.08 -9.41 3.51
C GLY A 625 14.81 -10.75 3.60
N LYS A 626 14.08 -11.87 3.66
CA LYS A 626 14.66 -13.22 3.48
C LYS A 626 14.06 -13.89 2.24
N PRO A 627 14.85 -14.65 1.46
CA PRO A 627 14.28 -15.45 0.38
C PRO A 627 13.31 -16.48 0.97
N THR A 628 12.17 -16.66 0.31
CA THR A 628 11.21 -17.71 0.64
C THR A 628 11.91 -19.07 0.62
N SER A 629 11.86 -19.79 1.74
CA SER A 629 12.32 -21.18 1.77
C SER A 629 11.35 -22.04 0.96
N PRO A 630 11.82 -23.01 0.17
CA PRO A 630 10.92 -23.99 -0.44
C PRO A 630 10.15 -24.72 0.67
N GLY A 631 8.85 -24.88 0.47
CA GLY A 631 8.02 -25.62 1.42
C GLY A 631 8.43 -27.09 1.51
N PRO A 632 8.09 -27.80 2.61
CA PRO A 632 8.22 -29.25 2.64
C PRO A 632 7.35 -29.87 1.53
N GLY A 633 7.94 -30.76 0.73
CA GLY A 633 7.26 -31.54 -0.31
C GLY A 633 6.90 -32.95 0.14
#